data_AF-A0A836S863-F1
#
_entry.id   AF-A0A836S863-F1
#
_cell.length_a   1.000
_cell.length_b   1.000
_cell.length_c   1.000
_cell.angle_alpha   90.00
_cell.angle_beta   90.00
_cell.angle_gamma   90.00
#
_symmetry.space_group_name_H-M   'P 1'
#
loop_
_entity.id
_entity.type
_entity.pdbx_description
1 polymer ?
#
loop_
_entity_poly.entity_id
_entity_poly.type
_entity_poly.pdbx_seq_one_letter_code
_entity_poly.pdbx_strand_id
1 'polypeptide(L)'
;MIHNKIMTPILCISLLVFSSYGQAKGLSLSLNPTTVTRGELLEVSVTVNRDEIKITEAAADVYLAVQFPDGSLRYYGPDVFSGKNKIVPMVTAWPITTLSSPVTLLTLTVSRDLYLGPYKWYLTLCKVGQDVAQPANWIGNAKAEVVLVAGGDDYSPSVSYEEDSSGDAAYSDEGATVAERPASAKPSSPTTAGAPPPPSAPGKADTSTGASADFAGGGSAGDAYGGAAEEADGGFYSDDEGEVDADGDFDDSVGIWPSPPPEDKKDIPVQSGILTAGDIDDNLNLAAFQGYLDRAVQADRSQILPSIEVSDRVTLQLLDAVDQGISNAQVRISSAGTTRPLIETFAGTDGRFYLFPQFDKVNISKKLDLEITPPDDELSSPSTTFKTTLDLQQMDKDRTVTITLPHVVSKRPKALDIMFVIDTTGSMSDELRYITTELRDIISAVQDYHPEVFMRFGLILYRDEGDAYVVKSFDFTESLNEMQIQLNQQHASGGGDYPEAMEQALAAAVEAQWHDNNTARLVFLIADAPPHNEHLVPMLDQVRLAREKGLRVYSLAASGVADTAEYMMRSAAVLTQARYLFLTDDSGVGASHSEPKIACYLVTRLDQLISRVIASELAGERVEPKSAEIVRTVGRYQNGVCQANVNQNQ
;
A
#
# COMPACT_ATOMS: atom_id res chain seq x y z
N MET A 1 -5.07 -6.80 -32.00
CA MET A 1 -5.15 -6.33 -33.41
C MET A 1 -6.30 -6.96 -34.22
N ILE A 2 -7.11 -7.87 -33.66
CA ILE A 2 -8.23 -8.54 -34.37
C ILE A 2 -9.58 -7.98 -33.87
N HIS A 3 -9.84 -6.70 -34.14
CA HIS A 3 -11.09 -5.99 -33.77
C HIS A 3 -11.65 -5.14 -34.94
N ASN A 4 -11.04 -5.23 -36.13
CA ASN A 4 -11.07 -4.14 -37.11
C ASN A 4 -11.84 -4.45 -38.41
N LYS A 5 -12.65 -5.52 -38.43
CA LYS A 5 -13.49 -5.92 -39.58
C LYS A 5 -14.75 -6.65 -39.11
N ILE A 6 -15.85 -5.90 -38.93
CA ILE A 6 -17.30 -6.22 -39.06
C ILE A 6 -18.11 -5.11 -38.31
N MET A 7 -17.81 -3.84 -38.60
CA MET A 7 -18.65 -2.67 -38.19
C MET A 7 -18.68 -1.62 -39.29
N THR A 8 -18.75 -2.08 -40.54
CA THR A 8 -18.49 -1.25 -41.74
C THR A 8 -19.32 -1.79 -42.89
N PRO A 9 -20.67 -1.65 -42.86
CA PRO A 9 -21.26 -0.46 -43.49
C PRO A 9 -22.69 -0.06 -43.00
N ILE A 10 -22.90 0.32 -41.73
CA ILE A 10 -24.21 0.86 -41.28
C ILE A 10 -24.07 2.20 -40.50
N LEU A 11 -23.19 3.09 -40.99
CA LEU A 11 -22.96 4.43 -40.41
C LEU A 11 -23.39 5.59 -41.34
N CYS A 12 -24.10 5.28 -42.44
CA CYS A 12 -24.32 6.23 -43.54
C CYS A 12 -25.79 6.53 -43.89
N ILE A 13 -26.76 6.11 -43.07
CA ILE A 13 -28.20 6.32 -43.34
C ILE A 13 -28.93 7.04 -42.19
N SER A 14 -28.52 6.86 -40.93
CA SER A 14 -29.06 7.59 -39.76
C SER A 14 -28.69 9.08 -39.73
N LEU A 15 -27.63 9.49 -40.45
CA LEU A 15 -27.15 10.87 -40.53
C LEU A 15 -28.08 11.84 -41.31
N LEU A 16 -29.14 11.35 -41.96
CA LEU A 16 -29.95 12.12 -42.91
C LEU A 16 -31.24 12.75 -42.36
N VAL A 17 -31.54 12.58 -41.07
CA VAL A 17 -32.69 13.25 -40.40
C VAL A 17 -32.26 14.55 -39.68
N PHE A 18 -30.95 14.84 -39.62
CA PHE A 18 -30.35 15.98 -38.91
C PHE A 18 -30.44 17.32 -39.68
N SER A 19 -31.61 17.67 -40.23
CA SER A 19 -31.80 18.97 -40.87
C SER A 19 -33.19 19.57 -40.69
N SER A 20 -33.20 20.89 -40.43
CA SER A 20 -34.34 21.83 -40.43
C SER A 20 -35.33 21.79 -39.25
N TYR A 21 -35.17 22.80 -38.37
CA TYR A 21 -36.16 23.40 -37.47
C TYR A 21 -36.82 22.56 -36.36
N GLY A 22 -36.18 22.56 -35.19
CA GLY A 22 -36.70 22.16 -33.87
C GLY A 22 -35.64 22.51 -32.80
N GLN A 23 -35.99 22.67 -31.52
CA GLN A 23 -35.08 23.24 -30.50
C GLN A 23 -35.22 22.44 -29.18
N ALA A 24 -34.19 22.08 -28.39
CA ALA A 24 -34.28 21.11 -27.25
C ALA A 24 -34.10 21.70 -25.79
N LYS A 25 -34.01 21.02 -24.61
CA LYS A 25 -34.57 19.73 -24.08
C LYS A 25 -33.62 18.83 -23.24
N GLY A 26 -34.18 18.22 -22.19
CA GLY A 26 -33.72 17.11 -21.39
C GLY A 26 -33.52 15.87 -22.23
N LEU A 27 -32.60 15.04 -21.77
CA LEU A 27 -31.93 14.02 -22.54
C LEU A 27 -32.36 12.66 -21.99
N SER A 28 -32.96 11.81 -22.81
CA SER A 28 -33.24 10.41 -22.46
C SER A 28 -32.29 9.50 -23.22
N LEU A 29 -31.61 8.59 -22.52
CA LEU A 29 -30.87 7.48 -23.11
C LEU A 29 -31.64 6.18 -22.83
N SER A 30 -31.83 5.35 -23.85
CA SER A 30 -32.56 4.09 -23.74
C SER A 30 -31.81 2.95 -24.43
N LEU A 31 -31.94 1.76 -23.87
CA LEU A 31 -31.33 0.53 -24.34
C LEU A 31 -32.43 -0.50 -24.58
N ASN A 32 -32.37 -1.20 -25.71
CA ASN A 32 -33.28 -2.28 -26.05
C ASN A 32 -32.45 -3.51 -26.44
N PRO A 33 -32.52 -4.64 -25.71
CA PRO A 33 -33.20 -4.87 -24.42
C PRO A 33 -32.41 -4.37 -23.18
N THR A 34 -33.01 -4.42 -21.99
CA THR A 34 -32.35 -4.11 -20.69
C THR A 34 -31.54 -5.28 -20.10
N THR A 35 -31.77 -6.49 -20.59
CA THR A 35 -30.94 -7.67 -20.35
C THR A 35 -30.67 -8.29 -21.71
N VAL A 36 -29.41 -8.50 -22.05
CA VAL A 36 -28.99 -8.96 -23.39
C VAL A 36 -28.08 -10.17 -23.26
N THR A 37 -28.21 -11.13 -24.17
CA THR A 37 -27.31 -12.29 -24.27
C THR A 37 -26.23 -12.06 -25.32
N ARG A 38 -25.14 -12.84 -25.25
CA ARG A 38 -24.03 -12.74 -26.20
C ARG A 38 -24.49 -13.12 -27.62
N GLY A 39 -24.25 -12.23 -28.58
CA GLY A 39 -24.65 -12.36 -29.98
C GLY A 39 -25.97 -11.68 -30.36
N GLU A 40 -26.76 -11.23 -29.39
CA GLU A 40 -27.94 -10.40 -29.66
C GLU A 40 -27.57 -8.96 -30.06
N LEU A 41 -28.56 -8.23 -30.58
CA LEU A 41 -28.44 -6.82 -30.89
C LEU A 41 -28.85 -5.95 -29.70
N LEU A 42 -28.01 -4.98 -29.38
CA LEU A 42 -28.29 -3.90 -28.45
C LEU A 42 -28.50 -2.61 -29.25
N GLU A 43 -29.69 -2.02 -29.14
CA GLU A 43 -30.00 -0.72 -29.73
C GLU A 43 -29.87 0.40 -28.69
N VAL A 44 -29.02 1.39 -28.98
CA VAL A 44 -28.81 2.59 -28.16
C VAL A 44 -29.59 3.74 -28.79
N SER A 45 -30.63 4.24 -28.11
CA SER A 45 -31.53 5.27 -28.64
C SER A 45 -31.62 6.50 -27.73
N VAL A 46 -31.75 7.69 -28.33
CA VAL A 46 -31.79 8.99 -27.63
C VAL A 46 -33.05 9.79 -27.97
N THR A 47 -33.50 10.63 -27.04
CA THR A 47 -34.53 11.67 -27.29
C THR A 47 -34.16 12.99 -26.58
N VAL A 48 -34.62 14.11 -27.16
CA VAL A 48 -34.44 15.50 -26.67
C VAL A 48 -35.71 16.33 -27.05
N ASN A 49 -36.31 17.21 -26.23
CA ASN A 49 -37.64 17.89 -26.51
C ASN A 49 -37.74 19.39 -26.08
N ARG A 50 -38.87 20.10 -25.83
CA ARG A 50 -38.95 21.58 -25.46
C ARG A 50 -38.29 22.09 -24.14
N ASP A 51 -38.68 21.55 -22.99
CA ASP A 51 -38.99 22.34 -21.77
C ASP A 51 -38.01 22.41 -20.55
N GLU A 52 -36.97 21.57 -20.39
CA GLU A 52 -36.34 21.30 -19.06
C GLU A 52 -34.83 21.63 -18.85
N ILE A 53 -34.00 21.77 -19.90
CA ILE A 53 -32.57 22.13 -19.70
C ILE A 53 -32.40 23.64 -19.61
N LYS A 54 -31.58 24.10 -18.67
CA LYS A 54 -31.09 25.49 -18.57
C LYS A 54 -30.09 25.78 -19.69
N ILE A 55 -30.55 26.32 -20.81
CA ILE A 55 -29.75 26.53 -22.03
C ILE A 55 -29.41 28.00 -22.25
N THR A 56 -28.11 28.29 -22.35
CA THR A 56 -27.55 29.46 -23.07
C THR A 56 -26.98 29.08 -24.45
N GLU A 57 -26.59 27.81 -24.65
CA GLU A 57 -25.82 27.36 -25.81
C GLU A 57 -26.67 26.86 -26.98
N ALA A 58 -26.20 27.09 -28.22
CA ALA A 58 -26.88 26.62 -29.44
C ALA A 58 -26.46 25.19 -29.87
N ALA A 59 -25.35 24.68 -29.35
CA ALA A 59 -24.75 23.39 -29.70
C ALA A 59 -24.01 22.78 -28.50
N ALA A 60 -23.68 21.49 -28.58
CA ALA A 60 -22.92 20.75 -27.58
C ALA A 60 -21.89 19.80 -28.21
N ASP A 61 -20.82 19.50 -27.48
CA ASP A 61 -19.98 18.34 -27.78
C ASP A 61 -20.60 17.11 -27.10
N VAL A 62 -20.78 16.03 -27.88
CA VAL A 62 -21.51 14.82 -27.48
C VAL A 62 -20.53 13.72 -27.12
N TYR A 63 -20.60 13.23 -25.89
CA TYR A 63 -19.78 12.15 -25.37
C TYR A 63 -20.66 10.96 -25.03
N LEU A 64 -20.53 9.86 -25.78
CA LEU A 64 -21.15 8.57 -25.46
C LEU A 64 -20.05 7.67 -24.87
N ALA A 65 -20.28 7.12 -23.67
CA ALA A 65 -19.32 6.28 -22.97
C ALA A 65 -19.97 5.03 -22.39
N VAL A 66 -19.17 3.96 -22.29
CA VAL A 66 -19.53 2.68 -21.65
C VAL A 66 -18.58 2.42 -20.50
N GLN A 67 -19.13 2.23 -19.30
CA GLN A 67 -18.46 1.57 -18.20
C GLN A 67 -18.69 0.05 -18.32
N PHE A 68 -17.59 -0.69 -18.34
CA PHE A 68 -17.53 -2.14 -18.37
C PHE A 68 -17.62 -2.71 -16.93
N PRO A 69 -17.89 -4.02 -16.75
CA PRO A 69 -17.87 -4.68 -15.44
C PRO A 69 -16.54 -4.57 -14.68
N ASP A 70 -15.41 -4.35 -15.35
CA ASP A 70 -14.10 -4.05 -14.72
C ASP A 70 -13.96 -2.58 -14.24
N GLY A 71 -15.09 -1.85 -14.18
CA GLY A 71 -15.14 -0.43 -13.87
C GLY A 71 -14.64 0.49 -14.99
N SER A 72 -14.00 -0.04 -16.04
CA SER A 72 -13.30 0.78 -17.03
C SER A 72 -14.22 1.52 -17.97
N LEU A 73 -13.86 2.78 -18.27
CA LEU A 73 -14.64 3.66 -19.11
C LEU A 73 -14.03 3.73 -20.51
N ARG A 74 -14.86 3.59 -21.56
CA ARG A 74 -14.45 3.79 -22.96
C ARG A 74 -15.43 4.71 -23.64
N TYR A 75 -14.91 5.68 -24.39
CA TYR A 75 -15.71 6.66 -25.13
C TYR A 75 -15.84 6.24 -26.58
N TYR A 76 -16.96 6.57 -27.22
CA TYR A 76 -17.09 6.49 -28.68
C TYR A 76 -16.51 7.75 -29.31
N GLY A 77 -15.52 7.58 -30.20
CA GLY A 77 -15.10 8.62 -31.13
C GLY A 77 -15.87 8.52 -32.46
N PRO A 78 -15.55 9.38 -33.45
CA PRO A 78 -16.27 9.41 -34.73
C PRO A 78 -16.20 8.11 -35.55
N ASP A 79 -15.08 7.37 -35.47
CA ASP A 79 -14.84 6.17 -36.27
C ASP A 79 -14.92 4.84 -35.49
N VAL A 80 -14.54 4.84 -34.20
CA VAL A 80 -14.42 3.67 -33.31
C VAL A 80 -14.43 4.07 -31.83
N PHE A 81 -14.51 3.10 -30.92
CA PHE A 81 -14.11 3.25 -29.51
C PHE A 81 -12.72 3.90 -29.36
N SER A 82 -12.57 4.78 -28.37
CA SER A 82 -11.28 5.24 -27.87
C SER A 82 -10.57 4.16 -27.03
N GLY A 83 -9.29 4.39 -26.70
CA GLY A 83 -8.56 3.58 -25.71
C GLY A 83 -9.17 3.72 -24.31
N LYS A 84 -8.91 2.73 -23.43
CA LYS A 84 -9.37 2.73 -22.03
C LYS A 84 -9.06 4.07 -21.36
N ASN A 85 -10.09 4.66 -20.74
CA ASN A 85 -10.11 5.96 -20.08
C ASN A 85 -9.76 7.19 -20.96
N LYS A 86 -9.56 7.06 -22.27
CA LYS A 86 -9.32 8.21 -23.15
C LYS A 86 -10.63 8.91 -23.50
N ILE A 87 -10.86 10.08 -22.92
CA ILE A 87 -11.99 10.97 -23.23
C ILE A 87 -11.89 11.46 -24.68
N VAL A 88 -12.94 11.25 -25.48
CA VAL A 88 -13.06 11.70 -26.88
C VAL A 88 -14.54 12.02 -27.15
N PRO A 89 -14.88 13.14 -27.82
CA PRO A 89 -16.25 13.40 -28.26
C PRO A 89 -16.60 12.52 -29.47
N MET A 90 -17.82 11.97 -29.45
CA MET A 90 -18.42 11.23 -30.56
C MET A 90 -18.83 12.17 -31.69
N VAL A 91 -19.34 13.35 -31.34
CA VAL A 91 -19.72 14.44 -32.27
C VAL A 91 -19.35 15.77 -31.61
N THR A 92 -18.70 16.67 -32.34
CA THR A 92 -18.43 18.04 -31.87
C THR A 92 -19.43 19.03 -32.45
N ALA A 93 -19.74 20.10 -31.69
CA ALA A 93 -20.66 21.18 -32.06
C ALA A 93 -22.03 20.71 -32.60
N TRP A 94 -22.59 19.65 -32.01
CA TRP A 94 -23.89 19.07 -32.37
C TRP A 94 -25.05 20.03 -32.06
N PRO A 95 -25.93 20.37 -33.02
CA PRO A 95 -27.03 21.31 -32.81
C PRO A 95 -28.17 20.68 -31.99
N ILE A 96 -28.64 21.40 -30.97
CA ILE A 96 -29.57 20.88 -29.95
C ILE A 96 -31.04 21.06 -30.39
N THR A 97 -31.62 20.04 -31.04
CA THR A 97 -32.98 20.07 -31.62
C THR A 97 -33.98 19.13 -30.92
N THR A 98 -35.26 19.53 -30.81
CA THR A 98 -36.34 18.61 -30.38
C THR A 98 -36.54 17.47 -31.39
N LEU A 99 -36.61 16.24 -30.88
CA LEU A 99 -37.07 15.05 -31.56
C LEU A 99 -38.48 14.69 -31.08
N SER A 100 -39.38 14.37 -32.02
CA SER A 100 -40.76 13.92 -31.74
C SER A 100 -40.87 12.43 -31.44
N SER A 101 -39.80 11.67 -31.69
CA SER A 101 -39.65 10.24 -31.43
C SER A 101 -38.18 9.94 -31.12
N PRO A 102 -37.86 8.87 -30.38
CA PRO A 102 -36.47 8.46 -30.17
C PRO A 102 -35.76 8.20 -31.50
N VAL A 103 -34.45 8.46 -31.54
CA VAL A 103 -33.57 8.14 -32.66
C VAL A 103 -32.51 7.17 -32.18
N THR A 104 -32.38 6.03 -32.85
CA THR A 104 -31.29 5.07 -32.62
C THR A 104 -29.97 5.69 -33.04
N LEU A 105 -29.09 5.95 -32.07
CA LEU A 105 -27.74 6.47 -32.31
C LEU A 105 -26.84 5.37 -32.89
N LEU A 106 -26.99 4.15 -32.37
CA LEU A 106 -26.03 3.07 -32.58
C LEU A 106 -26.73 1.72 -32.34
N THR A 107 -26.52 0.76 -33.24
CA THR A 107 -26.93 -0.64 -33.07
C THR A 107 -25.69 -1.50 -33.03
N LEU A 108 -25.58 -2.37 -32.02
CA LEU A 108 -24.38 -3.16 -31.74
C LEU A 108 -24.72 -4.65 -31.65
N THR A 109 -23.86 -5.49 -32.22
CA THR A 109 -23.85 -6.92 -31.88
C THR A 109 -22.98 -7.13 -30.65
N VAL A 110 -23.53 -7.74 -29.61
CA VAL A 110 -22.82 -7.98 -28.35
C VAL A 110 -21.82 -9.13 -28.55
N SER A 111 -20.51 -8.84 -28.56
CA SER A 111 -19.49 -9.89 -28.77
C SER A 111 -19.48 -10.94 -27.66
N ARG A 112 -19.10 -12.17 -28.01
CA ARG A 112 -18.86 -13.26 -27.05
C ARG A 112 -17.69 -12.97 -26.12
N ASP A 113 -16.73 -12.15 -26.56
CA ASP A 113 -15.53 -11.76 -25.79
C ASP A 113 -15.82 -10.76 -24.66
N LEU A 114 -17.07 -10.30 -24.52
CA LEU A 114 -17.47 -9.37 -23.47
C LEU A 114 -17.70 -10.12 -22.14
N TYR A 115 -17.19 -9.55 -21.05
CA TYR A 115 -17.41 -10.01 -19.69
C TYR A 115 -18.90 -9.96 -19.33
N LEU A 116 -19.37 -10.92 -18.54
CA LEU A 116 -20.74 -10.90 -18.01
C LEU A 116 -20.87 -9.84 -16.90
N GLY A 117 -22.09 -9.35 -16.66
CA GLY A 117 -22.39 -8.34 -15.64
C GLY A 117 -22.96 -7.03 -16.20
N PRO A 118 -23.02 -5.97 -15.37
CA PRO A 118 -23.64 -4.70 -15.73
C PRO A 118 -22.75 -3.83 -16.62
N TYR A 119 -23.32 -3.31 -17.71
CA TYR A 119 -22.71 -2.29 -18.56
C TYR A 119 -23.50 -0.99 -18.43
N LYS A 120 -22.85 0.06 -17.93
CA LYS A 120 -23.47 1.38 -17.72
C LYS A 120 -23.09 2.31 -18.86
N TRP A 121 -24.12 2.79 -19.54
CA TRP A 121 -24.03 3.69 -20.68
C TRP A 121 -24.28 5.13 -20.22
N TYR A 122 -23.42 6.04 -20.63
CA TYR A 122 -23.48 7.46 -20.29
C TYR A 122 -23.50 8.27 -21.58
N LEU A 123 -24.42 9.23 -21.68
CA LEU A 123 -24.47 10.23 -22.74
C LEU A 123 -24.41 11.61 -22.11
N THR A 124 -23.30 12.32 -22.31
CA THR A 124 -23.09 13.70 -21.81
C THR A 124 -23.03 14.68 -22.97
N LEU A 125 -23.79 15.76 -22.85
CA LEU A 125 -23.69 16.96 -23.68
C LEU A 125 -22.84 17.98 -22.92
N CYS A 126 -21.67 18.32 -23.45
CA CYS A 126 -20.78 19.35 -22.90
C CYS A 126 -20.89 20.66 -23.68
N LYS A 127 -20.57 21.79 -23.05
CA LYS A 127 -20.32 23.06 -23.76
C LYS A 127 -19.22 22.85 -24.81
N VAL A 128 -19.40 23.40 -26.01
CA VAL A 128 -18.49 23.17 -27.14
C VAL A 128 -17.06 23.63 -26.80
N GLY A 129 -16.08 22.75 -27.00
CA GLY A 129 -14.67 23.00 -26.72
C GLY A 129 -14.32 23.11 -25.24
N GLN A 130 -15.21 22.71 -24.32
CA GLN A 130 -14.94 22.69 -22.88
C GLN A 130 -14.64 21.27 -22.38
N ASP A 131 -13.90 21.19 -21.27
CA ASP A 131 -13.57 19.91 -20.63
C ASP A 131 -14.82 19.26 -20.03
N VAL A 132 -15.14 18.04 -20.51
CA VAL A 132 -16.26 17.21 -20.03
C VAL A 132 -15.94 16.46 -18.74
N ALA A 133 -14.69 16.42 -18.28
CA ALA A 133 -14.38 15.93 -16.92
C ALA A 133 -14.93 16.85 -15.83
N GLN A 134 -15.21 18.13 -16.15
CA GLN A 134 -15.81 19.10 -15.23
C GLN A 134 -17.35 19.11 -15.32
N PRO A 135 -18.11 18.72 -14.27
CA PRO A 135 -19.58 18.71 -14.31
C PRO A 135 -20.20 20.10 -14.54
N ALA A 136 -19.50 21.17 -14.17
CA ALA A 136 -19.92 22.56 -14.45
C ALA A 136 -19.98 22.92 -15.95
N ASN A 137 -19.41 22.08 -16.82
CA ASN A 137 -19.47 22.23 -18.28
C ASN A 137 -20.57 21.40 -18.93
N TRP A 138 -21.31 20.58 -18.16
CA TRP A 138 -22.37 19.74 -18.70
C TRP A 138 -23.64 20.56 -18.97
N ILE A 139 -24.15 20.46 -20.19
CA ILE A 139 -25.46 20.95 -20.60
C ILE A 139 -26.53 19.92 -20.21
N GLY A 140 -26.21 18.63 -20.31
CA GLY A 140 -27.07 17.55 -19.84
C GLY A 140 -26.32 16.22 -19.78
N ASN A 141 -26.75 15.31 -18.91
CA ASN A 141 -26.25 13.95 -18.81
C ASN A 141 -27.44 12.99 -18.69
N ALA A 142 -27.34 11.84 -19.37
CA ALA A 142 -28.28 10.74 -19.27
C ALA A 142 -27.50 9.44 -19.07
N LYS A 143 -28.09 8.51 -18.31
CA LYS A 143 -27.53 7.17 -18.07
C LYS A 143 -28.56 6.08 -18.36
N ALA A 144 -28.08 4.95 -18.85
CA ALA A 144 -28.84 3.72 -19.02
C ALA A 144 -27.96 2.52 -18.63
N GLU A 145 -28.56 1.37 -18.33
CA GLU A 145 -27.84 0.18 -17.89
C GLU A 145 -28.41 -1.06 -18.55
N VAL A 146 -27.53 -1.98 -18.94
CA VAL A 146 -27.89 -3.29 -19.50
C VAL A 146 -27.05 -4.36 -18.83
N VAL A 147 -27.67 -5.47 -18.43
CA VAL A 147 -26.95 -6.62 -17.86
C VAL A 147 -26.67 -7.63 -18.97
N LEU A 148 -25.40 -7.96 -19.18
CA LEU A 148 -24.97 -9.03 -20.08
C LEU A 148 -24.93 -10.36 -19.32
N VAL A 149 -25.73 -11.32 -19.77
CA VAL A 149 -25.85 -12.67 -19.16
C VAL A 149 -25.39 -13.76 -20.12
N ALA A 150 -25.03 -14.92 -19.58
CA ALA A 150 -24.65 -16.09 -20.38
C ALA A 150 -25.81 -16.58 -21.25
N GLY A 151 -25.51 -16.99 -22.48
CA GLY A 151 -26.48 -17.65 -23.36
C GLY A 151 -26.64 -19.14 -23.02
N GLY A 152 -27.74 -19.75 -23.44
CA GLY A 152 -27.95 -21.21 -23.26
C GLY A 152 -26.87 -22.07 -23.93
N ASP A 153 -26.24 -21.56 -24.99
CA ASP A 153 -25.17 -22.22 -25.75
C ASP A 153 -23.76 -22.01 -25.15
N ASP A 154 -23.61 -21.22 -24.07
CA ASP A 154 -22.30 -21.01 -23.40
C ASP A 154 -21.88 -22.21 -22.50
N TYR A 155 -22.67 -23.30 -22.45
CA TYR A 155 -22.39 -24.47 -21.62
C TYR A 155 -22.07 -25.73 -22.46
N SER A 156 -20.82 -26.17 -22.43
CA SER A 156 -20.40 -27.48 -22.92
C SER A 156 -19.30 -28.08 -22.02
N PRO A 157 -19.59 -29.11 -21.21
CA PRO A 157 -18.60 -29.86 -20.45
C PRO A 157 -17.97 -30.99 -21.30
N SER A 158 -16.81 -31.50 -20.88
CA SER A 158 -15.88 -32.36 -21.67
C SER A 158 -15.19 -31.59 -22.83
N VAL A 159 -13.98 -31.93 -23.28
CA VAL A 159 -13.31 -33.25 -23.30
C VAL A 159 -11.90 -33.20 -22.68
N SER A 160 -11.48 -34.30 -22.05
CA SER A 160 -10.13 -34.56 -21.56
C SER A 160 -9.18 -34.99 -22.68
N TYR A 161 -7.99 -34.39 -22.74
CA TYR A 161 -6.91 -34.84 -23.64
C TYR A 161 -5.95 -35.77 -22.89
N GLU A 162 -6.18 -37.08 -23.03
CA GLU A 162 -5.07 -38.02 -23.10
C GLU A 162 -4.54 -37.98 -24.55
N GLU A 163 -3.23 -37.78 -24.73
CA GLU A 163 -2.56 -38.05 -26.01
C GLU A 163 -1.44 -39.06 -25.78
N ASP A 164 -1.59 -40.25 -26.37
CA ASP A 164 -0.49 -41.18 -26.58
C ASP A 164 -0.61 -41.81 -27.97
N SER A 165 0.54 -41.97 -28.64
CA SER A 165 0.75 -42.73 -29.87
C SER A 165 -0.29 -42.59 -31.01
N SER A 166 -0.06 -41.65 -31.94
CA SER A 166 -0.38 -41.89 -33.35
C SER A 166 0.78 -42.65 -34.04
N GLY A 167 0.50 -43.84 -34.56
CA GLY A 167 1.41 -44.64 -35.38
C GLY A 167 0.92 -44.71 -36.82
N ASP A 168 1.81 -45.04 -37.77
CA ASP A 168 1.46 -45.16 -39.19
C ASP A 168 2.34 -46.18 -39.94
N ALA A 169 1.92 -46.53 -41.17
CA ALA A 169 2.50 -47.45 -42.15
C ALA A 169 2.40 -48.96 -41.85
N ALA A 170 1.61 -49.64 -42.70
CA ALA A 170 1.42 -51.10 -42.73
C ALA A 170 2.58 -51.86 -43.43
N TYR A 171 2.57 -53.19 -43.34
CA TYR A 171 2.63 -54.08 -44.51
C TYR A 171 2.14 -55.51 -44.16
N SER A 172 2.27 -56.48 -45.07
CA SER A 172 1.33 -57.61 -45.21
C SER A 172 1.95 -59.02 -45.24
N ASP A 173 1.16 -59.98 -44.77
CA ASP A 173 1.03 -61.37 -45.25
C ASP A 173 2.14 -62.41 -44.96
N GLU A 174 1.86 -63.66 -45.40
CA GLU A 174 2.53 -64.92 -45.06
C GLU A 174 4.08 -64.98 -45.09
N GLY A 175 4.64 -65.78 -44.17
CA GLY A 175 5.49 -66.90 -44.61
C GLY A 175 7.01 -66.89 -44.32
N ALA A 176 7.43 -67.92 -43.57
CA ALA A 176 8.69 -68.68 -43.74
C ALA A 176 10.08 -68.07 -43.39
N THR A 177 10.70 -68.76 -42.40
CA THR A 177 12.10 -69.25 -42.39
C THR A 177 13.33 -68.33 -42.16
N VAL A 178 13.99 -68.65 -41.04
CA VAL A 178 15.46 -68.77 -40.84
C VAL A 178 16.28 -67.47 -40.64
N ALA A 179 17.22 -67.57 -39.70
CA ALA A 179 18.01 -66.47 -39.15
C ALA A 179 19.37 -66.27 -39.84
N GLU A 180 19.99 -65.10 -39.63
CA GLU A 180 21.35 -65.06 -39.06
C GLU A 180 21.68 -63.70 -38.37
N ARG A 181 22.92 -63.56 -37.87
CA ARG A 181 23.48 -62.50 -37.00
C ARG A 181 24.97 -62.28 -37.43
N PRO A 182 25.81 -61.35 -36.88
CA PRO A 182 25.59 -60.17 -36.02
C PRO A 182 26.45 -58.91 -36.40
N ALA A 183 26.43 -57.85 -35.56
CA ALA A 183 27.47 -56.79 -35.36
C ALA A 183 27.67 -55.74 -36.50
N SER A 184 28.23 -54.53 -36.29
CA SER A 184 29.18 -54.05 -35.25
C SER A 184 29.27 -52.50 -35.08
N ALA A 185 29.89 -52.06 -33.97
CA ALA A 185 30.70 -50.82 -33.73
C ALA A 185 30.13 -49.36 -33.77
N LYS A 186 30.51 -48.59 -32.73
CA LYS A 186 30.71 -47.10 -32.65
C LYS A 186 32.10 -46.73 -33.23
N PRO A 187 32.44 -45.49 -33.69
CA PRO A 187 32.55 -44.22 -32.90
C PRO A 187 32.21 -42.94 -33.76
N SER A 188 32.61 -41.66 -33.56
CA SER A 188 33.41 -40.84 -32.58
C SER A 188 33.11 -39.32 -32.80
N SER A 189 33.34 -38.45 -31.80
CA SER A 189 33.35 -36.96 -31.95
C SER A 189 34.74 -36.40 -32.29
N PRO A 190 34.85 -35.13 -32.77
CA PRO A 190 35.84 -34.19 -32.20
C PRO A 190 35.38 -32.70 -32.09
N THR A 191 36.33 -31.81 -31.73
CA THR A 191 36.20 -30.67 -30.79
C THR A 191 36.32 -29.23 -31.37
N THR A 192 35.66 -28.26 -30.70
CA THR A 192 36.02 -26.82 -30.44
C THR A 192 36.19 -25.73 -31.51
N ALA A 193 35.42 -24.64 -31.29
CA ALA A 193 35.75 -23.20 -31.41
C ALA A 193 34.84 -22.43 -30.40
N GLY A 194 34.97 -21.14 -30.03
CA GLY A 194 35.97 -20.09 -30.29
C GLY A 194 35.33 -18.68 -30.12
N ALA A 195 35.91 -17.74 -29.33
CA ALA A 195 35.28 -16.44 -29.02
C ALA A 195 36.30 -15.27 -28.74
N PRO A 196 35.91 -13.98 -28.96
CA PRO A 196 36.80 -12.80 -28.81
C PRO A 196 36.66 -12.02 -27.46
N PRO A 197 37.63 -11.15 -27.09
CA PRO A 197 37.67 -10.44 -25.80
C PRO A 197 37.18 -8.95 -25.82
N PRO A 198 36.90 -8.35 -24.64
CA PRO A 198 36.54 -6.93 -24.47
C PRO A 198 37.75 -5.97 -24.29
N PRO A 199 37.58 -4.64 -24.45
CA PRO A 199 38.64 -3.64 -24.30
C PRO A 199 38.97 -3.25 -22.83
N SER A 200 40.11 -2.58 -22.63
CA SER A 200 40.74 -2.34 -21.32
C SER A 200 40.71 -0.86 -20.86
N ALA A 201 40.80 -0.64 -19.54
CA ALA A 201 40.91 0.69 -18.92
C ALA A 201 42.37 1.19 -18.80
N PRO A 202 42.61 2.52 -18.75
CA PRO A 202 43.92 3.11 -18.48
C PRO A 202 44.26 3.15 -16.98
N GLY A 203 45.54 2.95 -16.62
CA GLY A 203 46.02 2.89 -15.23
C GLY A 203 46.72 4.15 -14.71
N LYS A 204 47.08 4.13 -13.41
CA LYS A 204 47.88 5.17 -12.72
C LYS A 204 49.38 5.01 -13.02
N ALA A 205 50.16 6.10 -12.93
CA ALA A 205 51.61 6.06 -12.71
C ALA A 205 52.15 7.34 -12.04
N ASP A 206 52.59 7.20 -10.78
CA ASP A 206 53.71 7.87 -10.08
C ASP A 206 53.87 9.41 -10.03
N THR A 207 54.99 9.84 -9.43
CA THR A 207 55.14 11.09 -8.68
C THR A 207 56.51 11.77 -8.91
N SER A 208 56.58 13.11 -8.83
CA SER A 208 57.69 13.85 -8.18
C SER A 208 57.49 15.38 -8.16
N THR A 209 57.55 15.98 -6.97
CA THR A 209 58.08 17.33 -6.61
C THR A 209 58.39 18.40 -7.68
N GLY A 210 57.92 19.65 -7.49
CA GLY A 210 58.43 20.80 -8.25
C GLY A 210 57.89 22.21 -7.91
N ALA A 211 58.51 22.87 -6.92
CA ALA A 211 58.65 24.33 -6.69
C ALA A 211 57.47 25.34 -6.86
N SER A 212 57.36 26.20 -5.83
CA SER A 212 56.56 27.43 -5.71
C SER A 212 56.94 28.60 -6.63
N ALA A 213 55.98 29.48 -6.94
CA ALA A 213 56.17 30.94 -7.07
C ALA A 213 54.83 31.70 -6.95
N ASP A 214 54.89 32.98 -6.57
CA ASP A 214 53.76 33.82 -6.12
C ASP A 214 52.94 34.50 -7.24
N PHE A 215 51.69 34.88 -6.93
CA PHE A 215 51.19 36.23 -7.23
C PHE A 215 50.10 36.66 -6.23
N ALA A 216 49.88 37.98 -6.06
CA ALA A 216 49.17 38.55 -4.91
C ALA A 216 48.11 39.63 -5.24
N GLY A 217 47.26 39.94 -4.24
CA GLY A 217 46.16 40.91 -4.26
C GLY A 217 44.78 40.23 -4.27
N GLY A 218 43.79 40.53 -3.41
CA GLY A 218 43.59 41.66 -2.48
C GLY A 218 42.41 42.55 -2.94
N GLY A 219 41.51 43.08 -2.10
CA GLY A 219 41.34 43.01 -0.64
C GLY A 219 40.15 43.91 -0.17
N SER A 220 39.97 44.07 1.15
CA SER A 220 38.82 44.77 1.83
C SER A 220 37.48 44.02 1.80
N ALA A 221 36.69 43.82 2.85
CA ALA A 221 36.57 44.38 4.22
C ALA A 221 35.73 45.67 4.38
N GLY A 222 34.96 45.73 5.49
CA GLY A 222 33.92 46.73 5.84
C GLY A 222 32.50 46.13 5.73
N ASP A 223 31.59 46.24 6.69
CA ASP A 223 31.62 46.89 8.02
C ASP A 223 30.76 46.13 9.05
N ALA A 224 30.90 46.48 10.33
CA ALA A 224 30.19 45.86 11.46
C ALA A 224 29.16 46.80 12.10
N TYR A 225 28.19 46.22 12.83
CA TYR A 225 27.41 46.91 13.86
C TYR A 225 27.16 45.96 15.03
N GLY A 226 27.15 46.50 16.25
CA GLY A 226 26.86 45.77 17.48
C GLY A 226 26.05 46.61 18.47
N GLY A 227 25.57 45.96 19.52
CA GLY A 227 24.84 46.59 20.63
C GLY A 227 24.67 45.59 21.77
N ALA A 228 24.78 46.05 23.01
CA ALA A 228 24.81 45.20 24.20
C ALA A 228 24.15 45.88 25.42
N ALA A 229 23.70 45.04 26.34
CA ALA A 229 23.42 45.29 27.76
C ALA A 229 23.53 43.90 28.44
N GLU A 230 24.18 43.67 29.58
CA GLU A 230 24.07 44.32 30.91
C GLU A 230 22.66 44.24 31.53
N GLU A 231 22.46 43.93 32.81
CA GLU A 231 23.20 43.09 33.78
C GLU A 231 22.27 42.87 35.00
N ALA A 232 22.39 41.75 35.75
CA ALA A 232 21.79 41.59 37.08
C ALA A 232 22.44 40.46 37.90
N ASP A 233 22.85 40.77 39.13
CA ASP A 233 23.52 39.89 40.13
C ASP A 233 22.52 39.26 41.13
N GLY A 234 22.90 38.19 41.85
CA GLY A 234 21.93 37.30 42.53
C GLY A 234 22.33 36.41 43.73
N GLY A 235 23.54 36.47 44.29
CA GLY A 235 23.78 36.04 45.69
C GLY A 235 24.23 34.58 46.00
N PHE A 236 25.20 34.47 46.91
CA PHE A 236 26.00 33.30 47.27
C PHE A 236 25.72 32.80 48.71
N TYR A 237 25.66 31.46 48.92
CA TYR A 237 25.87 30.71 50.18
C TYR A 237 25.97 29.20 49.85
N SER A 238 26.71 28.32 50.52
CA SER A 238 27.97 28.36 51.31
C SER A 238 28.29 26.92 51.72
N ASP A 239 29.55 26.55 51.88
CA ASP A 239 30.01 25.17 52.08
C ASP A 239 29.65 24.55 53.45
N ASP A 240 29.62 23.21 53.52
CA ASP A 240 29.93 22.43 54.73
C ASP A 240 30.48 21.04 54.31
N GLU A 241 31.57 20.57 54.95
CA GLU A 241 32.27 19.32 54.60
C GLU A 241 31.97 18.18 55.60
N GLY A 242 32.03 16.93 55.13
CA GLY A 242 31.66 15.74 55.92
C GLY A 242 32.44 14.47 55.55
N GLU A 243 33.75 14.52 55.73
CA GLU A 243 34.73 13.47 55.40
C GLU A 243 34.65 12.22 56.32
N VAL A 244 34.67 11.00 55.73
CA VAL A 244 35.35 9.79 56.26
C VAL A 244 35.47 8.69 55.19
N ASP A 245 36.61 8.00 55.16
CA ASP A 245 37.04 7.06 54.11
C ASP A 245 36.52 5.62 54.23
N ALA A 246 36.62 4.87 53.11
CA ALA A 246 36.82 3.42 53.10
C ALA A 246 37.59 2.97 51.83
N ASP A 247 38.77 2.36 52.05
CA ASP A 247 39.76 1.85 51.07
C ASP A 247 39.19 1.03 49.88
N GLY A 248 39.85 1.02 48.69
CA GLY A 248 39.32 0.27 47.53
C GLY A 248 40.19 -0.16 46.32
N ASP A 249 41.29 0.53 45.98
CA ASP A 249 42.33 0.13 44.98
C ASP A 249 41.89 -0.47 43.62
N PHE A 250 41.91 0.35 42.54
CA PHE A 250 41.98 -0.14 41.15
C PHE A 250 42.84 0.78 40.24
N ASP A 251 43.56 0.17 39.31
CA ASP A 251 44.64 0.76 38.49
C ASP A 251 44.12 1.51 37.25
N ASP A 252 44.25 2.85 37.27
CA ASP A 252 43.76 3.76 36.23
C ASP A 252 44.86 4.08 35.18
N SER A 253 45.22 3.07 34.36
CA SER A 253 46.37 3.16 33.44
C SER A 253 46.16 2.61 32.01
N VAL A 254 44.96 2.75 31.43
CA VAL A 254 44.72 2.54 29.99
C VAL A 254 44.43 3.86 29.29
N GLY A 255 45.35 4.29 28.41
CA GLY A 255 45.34 5.64 27.84
C GLY A 255 44.19 5.94 26.87
N ILE A 256 43.64 7.16 26.98
CA ILE A 256 42.65 7.72 26.06
C ILE A 256 43.25 7.83 24.65
N TRP A 257 42.74 7.03 23.72
CA TRP A 257 42.91 7.30 22.28
C TRP A 257 41.82 8.28 21.85
N PRO A 258 42.15 9.42 21.20
CA PRO A 258 41.12 10.23 20.57
C PRO A 258 40.51 9.44 19.41
N SER A 259 39.17 9.43 19.33
CA SER A 259 38.44 8.85 18.21
C SER A 259 38.95 9.41 16.87
N PRO A 260 38.97 8.62 15.79
CA PRO A 260 39.22 9.17 14.46
C PRO A 260 38.17 10.26 14.16
N PRO A 261 38.53 11.32 13.42
CA PRO A 261 37.55 12.30 12.98
C PRO A 261 36.45 11.60 12.15
N PRO A 262 35.19 12.08 12.21
CA PRO A 262 34.14 11.54 11.37
C PRO A 262 34.54 11.67 9.89
N GLU A 263 34.26 10.65 9.08
CA GLU A 263 34.46 10.74 7.63
C GLU A 263 33.59 11.86 7.06
N ASP A 264 34.12 12.59 6.05
CA ASP A 264 33.41 13.70 5.41
C ASP A 264 32.09 13.19 4.79
N LYS A 265 30.96 13.41 5.49
CA LYS A 265 29.61 13.18 4.98
C LYS A 265 29.50 13.88 3.62
N LYS A 266 29.20 13.12 2.57
CA LYS A 266 28.82 13.71 1.29
C LYS A 266 27.44 14.32 1.43
N ASP A 267 27.34 15.64 1.34
CA ASP A 267 26.08 16.33 1.06
C ASP A 267 25.57 15.94 -0.34
N ILE A 268 24.91 14.79 -0.41
CA ILE A 268 24.14 14.35 -1.57
C ILE A 268 22.91 15.26 -1.65
N PRO A 269 22.61 15.89 -2.81
CA PRO A 269 21.42 16.70 -2.96
C PRO A 269 20.16 15.90 -2.63
N VAL A 270 19.33 16.44 -1.73
CA VAL A 270 18.07 15.83 -1.31
C VAL A 270 17.15 15.68 -2.53
N GLN A 271 16.90 14.44 -2.94
CA GLN A 271 16.07 14.09 -4.08
C GLN A 271 15.25 12.85 -3.73
N SER A 272 13.97 12.79 -4.15
CA SER A 272 13.17 11.58 -3.97
C SER A 272 13.72 10.39 -4.79
N GLY A 273 13.52 9.20 -4.25
CA GLY A 273 13.88 7.92 -4.82
C GLY A 273 15.30 7.48 -4.52
N ILE A 274 15.91 8.00 -3.43
CA ILE A 274 17.28 7.68 -3.03
C ILE A 274 17.35 6.83 -1.75
N LEU A 275 16.42 6.99 -0.81
CA LEU A 275 16.46 6.21 0.43
C LEU A 275 16.21 4.72 0.17
N THR A 276 16.93 3.86 0.88
CA THR A 276 16.80 2.40 0.86
C THR A 276 16.23 1.88 2.16
N ALA A 277 15.37 0.87 2.10
CA ALA A 277 14.68 0.29 3.25
C ALA A 277 14.34 -1.19 3.05
N GLY A 278 14.09 -1.90 4.15
CA GLY A 278 13.54 -3.25 4.17
C GLY A 278 12.28 -3.38 5.04
N ASP A 279 11.53 -4.48 4.88
CA ASP A 279 10.43 -4.86 5.76
C ASP A 279 10.62 -6.26 6.37
N ILE A 280 10.07 -6.45 7.58
CA ILE A 280 9.67 -7.78 8.08
C ILE A 280 8.19 -7.80 8.43
N ASP A 281 7.54 -8.88 8.00
CA ASP A 281 6.23 -9.29 8.48
C ASP A 281 6.43 -10.32 9.60
N ASP A 282 6.60 -9.84 10.82
CA ASP A 282 6.78 -10.72 12.00
C ASP A 282 5.51 -11.55 12.29
N ASN A 283 4.34 -11.23 11.72
CA ASN A 283 3.16 -12.10 11.76
C ASN A 283 3.30 -13.34 10.87
N LEU A 284 4.07 -13.28 9.79
CA LEU A 284 4.50 -14.44 8.99
C LEU A 284 5.69 -15.20 9.64
N ASN A 285 6.44 -14.55 10.53
CA ASN A 285 7.64 -15.10 11.19
C ASN A 285 7.47 -15.32 12.72
N LEU A 286 6.23 -15.49 13.17
CA LEU A 286 5.79 -15.38 14.57
C LEU A 286 6.67 -16.10 15.62
N ALA A 287 7.12 -17.32 15.34
CA ALA A 287 7.96 -18.09 16.27
C ALA A 287 9.39 -17.52 16.42
N ALA A 288 9.93 -16.90 15.35
CA ALA A 288 11.20 -16.18 15.42
C ALA A 288 11.03 -14.84 16.17
N PHE A 289 9.87 -14.19 16.03
CA PHE A 289 9.55 -12.96 16.75
C PHE A 289 9.33 -13.19 18.25
N GLN A 290 8.58 -14.23 18.67
CA GLN A 290 8.49 -14.60 20.09
C GLN A 290 9.89 -14.83 20.68
N GLY A 291 10.75 -15.59 20.00
CA GLY A 291 12.12 -15.78 20.46
C GLY A 291 12.96 -14.49 20.50
N TYR A 292 12.64 -13.47 19.70
CA TYR A 292 13.24 -12.12 19.82
C TYR A 292 12.74 -11.41 21.08
N LEU A 293 11.43 -11.41 21.33
CA LEU A 293 10.82 -10.83 22.53
C LEU A 293 11.39 -11.47 23.81
N ASP A 294 11.42 -12.80 23.87
CA ASP A 294 11.95 -13.57 25.00
C ASP A 294 13.40 -13.20 25.32
N ARG A 295 14.25 -13.05 24.29
CA ARG A 295 15.67 -12.68 24.45
C ARG A 295 15.84 -11.23 24.89
N ALA A 296 15.01 -10.31 24.41
CA ALA A 296 15.07 -8.90 24.82
C ALA A 296 14.68 -8.76 26.31
N VAL A 297 13.55 -9.36 26.72
CA VAL A 297 13.11 -9.39 28.13
C VAL A 297 14.11 -10.12 29.03
N GLN A 298 14.79 -11.17 28.54
CA GLN A 298 15.86 -11.85 29.28
C GLN A 298 17.15 -11.01 29.41
N ALA A 299 17.44 -10.14 28.43
CA ALA A 299 18.61 -9.27 28.44
C ALA A 299 18.41 -8.00 29.28
N ASP A 300 17.17 -7.53 29.42
CA ASP A 300 16.81 -6.39 30.25
C ASP A 300 17.02 -6.67 31.75
N ARG A 301 18.08 -6.06 32.28
CA ARG A 301 18.42 -6.13 33.72
C ARG A 301 17.60 -5.20 34.59
N SER A 302 16.97 -4.18 34.00
CA SER A 302 16.17 -3.16 34.70
C SER A 302 14.71 -3.57 34.85
N GLN A 303 14.26 -4.58 34.09
CA GLN A 303 12.89 -5.13 34.11
C GLN A 303 11.82 -4.07 33.75
N ILE A 304 12.18 -3.20 32.80
CA ILE A 304 11.33 -2.16 32.21
C ILE A 304 10.55 -2.67 30.99
N LEU A 305 11.10 -3.65 30.25
CA LEU A 305 10.45 -4.15 29.03
C LEU A 305 9.18 -4.95 29.37
N PRO A 306 8.00 -4.56 28.83
CA PRO A 306 6.78 -5.31 29.06
C PRO A 306 6.86 -6.67 28.35
N SER A 307 6.59 -7.75 29.09
CA SER A 307 6.50 -9.10 28.49
C SER A 307 5.27 -9.21 27.59
N ILE A 308 5.49 -9.67 26.35
CA ILE A 308 4.46 -9.80 25.32
C ILE A 308 4.43 -11.25 24.84
N GLU A 309 3.27 -11.89 25.00
CA GLU A 309 2.98 -13.17 24.35
C GLU A 309 2.40 -12.91 22.97
N VAL A 310 3.00 -13.53 21.95
CA VAL A 310 2.44 -13.65 20.60
C VAL A 310 2.31 -15.09 20.13
N SER A 311 2.93 -16.07 20.81
CA SER A 311 2.78 -17.49 20.42
C SER A 311 1.38 -18.05 20.74
N ASP A 312 0.61 -17.35 21.58
CA ASP A 312 -0.77 -17.69 21.90
C ASP A 312 -1.81 -17.26 20.83
N ARG A 313 -1.37 -16.67 19.71
CA ARG A 313 -2.19 -16.14 18.62
C ARG A 313 -3.22 -17.15 18.08
N VAL A 314 -4.37 -16.60 17.67
CA VAL A 314 -5.45 -17.26 16.95
C VAL A 314 -5.72 -16.48 15.67
N THR A 315 -5.75 -17.16 14.52
CA THR A 315 -6.12 -16.55 13.24
C THR A 315 -7.61 -16.75 13.01
N LEU A 316 -8.41 -15.68 12.99
CA LEU A 316 -9.75 -15.70 12.41
C LEU A 316 -9.63 -15.32 10.92
N GLN A 317 -10.10 -16.18 10.03
CA GLN A 317 -10.10 -15.96 8.57
C GLN A 317 -11.54 -15.87 8.08
N LEU A 318 -11.97 -14.67 7.71
CA LEU A 318 -13.33 -14.38 7.26
C LEU A 318 -13.38 -14.39 5.73
N LEU A 319 -14.13 -15.33 5.15
CA LEU A 319 -14.20 -15.55 3.70
C LEU A 319 -15.63 -15.41 3.18
N ASP A 320 -15.79 -15.00 1.92
CA ASP A 320 -17.05 -15.08 1.20
C ASP A 320 -17.24 -16.45 0.51
N ALA A 321 -18.29 -16.59 -0.30
CA ALA A 321 -18.64 -17.84 -0.98
C ALA A 321 -17.65 -18.30 -2.08
N VAL A 322 -16.61 -17.52 -2.40
CA VAL A 322 -15.56 -17.84 -3.39
C VAL A 322 -14.16 -17.77 -2.80
N ASP A 323 -14.06 -17.99 -1.49
CA ASP A 323 -12.83 -17.95 -0.69
C ASP A 323 -12.09 -16.59 -0.70
N GLN A 324 -12.78 -15.48 -1.03
CA GLN A 324 -12.20 -14.15 -0.97
C GLN A 324 -12.35 -13.55 0.45
N GLY A 325 -11.24 -13.08 1.02
CA GLY A 325 -11.21 -12.44 2.33
C GLY A 325 -12.12 -11.20 2.42
N ILE A 326 -13.00 -11.14 3.42
CA ILE A 326 -13.99 -10.07 3.58
C ILE A 326 -13.35 -8.85 4.23
N SER A 327 -13.08 -7.83 3.42
CA SER A 327 -12.46 -6.57 3.86
C SER A 327 -13.27 -5.84 4.93
N ASN A 328 -12.59 -5.35 5.97
CA ASN A 328 -13.10 -4.47 7.03
C ASN A 328 -14.41 -4.95 7.70
N ALA A 329 -14.63 -6.27 7.76
CA ALA A 329 -15.76 -6.84 8.50
C ALA A 329 -15.62 -6.52 10.00
N GLN A 330 -16.65 -5.95 10.61
CA GLN A 330 -16.69 -5.73 12.04
C GLN A 330 -16.77 -7.07 12.79
N VAL A 331 -15.86 -7.27 13.74
CA VAL A 331 -15.79 -8.44 14.61
C VAL A 331 -16.06 -8.01 16.05
N ARG A 332 -17.07 -8.60 16.69
CA ARG A 332 -17.28 -8.54 18.13
C ARG A 332 -17.02 -9.92 18.74
N ILE A 333 -16.28 -9.94 19.84
CA ILE A 333 -15.94 -11.15 20.60
C ILE A 333 -16.41 -10.97 22.03
N SER A 334 -17.27 -11.84 22.55
CA SER A 334 -17.70 -11.85 23.96
C SER A 334 -17.42 -13.19 24.64
N SER A 335 -17.50 -13.25 25.98
CA SER A 335 -17.57 -14.55 26.67
C SER A 335 -18.91 -15.21 26.37
N ALA A 336 -18.93 -16.53 26.17
CA ALA A 336 -20.15 -17.24 25.80
C ALA A 336 -21.32 -16.93 26.76
N GLY A 337 -22.47 -16.54 26.19
CA GLY A 337 -23.66 -16.12 26.95
C GLY A 337 -23.60 -14.72 27.56
N THR A 338 -22.65 -13.87 27.16
CA THR A 338 -22.58 -12.45 27.60
C THR A 338 -22.76 -11.49 26.43
N THR A 339 -23.50 -10.40 26.65
CA THR A 339 -23.86 -9.41 25.60
C THR A 339 -22.92 -8.22 25.52
N ARG A 340 -21.95 -8.08 26.43
CA ARG A 340 -20.90 -7.06 26.35
C ARG A 340 -19.69 -7.65 25.61
N PRO A 341 -19.23 -7.05 24.50
CA PRO A 341 -17.99 -7.48 23.87
C PRO A 341 -16.81 -7.28 24.83
N LEU A 342 -15.87 -8.23 24.77
CA LEU A 342 -14.50 -8.09 25.27
C LEU A 342 -13.65 -7.33 24.25
N ILE A 343 -13.88 -7.58 22.96
CA ILE A 343 -13.23 -6.93 21.83
C ILE A 343 -14.31 -6.50 20.83
N GLU A 344 -14.22 -5.28 20.34
CA GLU A 344 -14.92 -4.79 19.16
C GLU A 344 -13.87 -4.18 18.23
N THR A 345 -13.80 -4.66 16.99
CA THR A 345 -12.69 -4.41 16.06
C THR A 345 -13.13 -4.67 14.61
N PHE A 346 -12.20 -4.55 13.66
CA PHE A 346 -12.40 -4.85 12.25
C PHE A 346 -11.34 -5.85 11.77
N ALA A 347 -11.75 -6.80 10.93
CA ALA A 347 -10.83 -7.66 10.21
C ALA A 347 -10.09 -6.89 9.10
N GLY A 348 -8.91 -7.39 8.71
CA GLY A 348 -8.11 -6.81 7.64
C GLY A 348 -8.81 -6.82 6.27
N THR A 349 -8.18 -6.15 5.30
CA THR A 349 -8.64 -6.09 3.90
C THR A 349 -8.54 -7.44 3.16
N ASP A 350 -7.83 -8.38 3.78
CA ASP A 350 -7.66 -9.80 3.48
C ASP A 350 -8.60 -10.72 4.30
N GLY A 351 -9.52 -10.15 5.07
CA GLY A 351 -10.44 -10.86 5.95
C GLY A 351 -9.80 -11.48 7.21
N ARG A 352 -8.55 -11.15 7.56
CA ARG A 352 -7.88 -11.73 8.74
C ARG A 352 -8.01 -10.87 9.99
N PHE A 353 -8.28 -11.52 11.12
CA PHE A 353 -8.09 -10.94 12.45
C PHE A 353 -7.26 -11.88 13.34
N TYR A 354 -6.11 -11.39 13.79
CA TYR A 354 -5.26 -12.01 14.79
C TYR A 354 -5.74 -11.61 16.19
N LEU A 355 -6.33 -12.58 16.89
CA LEU A 355 -6.61 -12.53 18.31
C LEU A 355 -5.37 -13.00 19.07
N PHE A 356 -4.91 -12.24 20.06
CA PHE A 356 -3.80 -12.56 20.96
C PHE A 356 -4.36 -12.68 22.39
N PRO A 357 -4.86 -13.86 22.83
CA PRO A 357 -5.68 -13.98 24.04
C PRO A 357 -5.10 -13.35 25.31
N GLN A 358 -3.80 -13.45 25.58
CA GLN A 358 -3.18 -12.76 26.72
C GLN A 358 -3.18 -11.23 26.54
N PHE A 359 -2.73 -10.71 25.40
CA PHE A 359 -2.65 -9.27 25.14
C PHE A 359 -4.03 -8.58 25.06
N ASP A 360 -5.00 -9.23 24.42
CA ASP A 360 -6.39 -8.78 24.30
C ASP A 360 -7.23 -9.15 25.53
N LYS A 361 -6.61 -9.72 26.59
CA LYS A 361 -7.21 -10.00 27.91
C LYS A 361 -8.41 -10.97 27.87
N VAL A 362 -8.39 -11.93 26.93
CA VAL A 362 -9.44 -12.94 26.69
C VAL A 362 -9.16 -14.26 27.40
N ASN A 363 -10.17 -14.79 28.11
CA ASN A 363 -10.02 -16.02 28.90
C ASN A 363 -10.15 -17.30 28.05
N ILE A 364 -9.01 -17.93 27.75
CA ILE A 364 -8.90 -19.16 26.94
C ILE A 364 -9.63 -20.40 27.51
N SER A 365 -10.05 -20.37 28.78
CA SER A 365 -10.80 -21.46 29.43
C SER A 365 -12.32 -21.32 29.27
N LYS A 366 -12.77 -20.39 28.43
CA LYS A 366 -14.19 -20.20 28.07
C LYS A 366 -14.38 -20.29 26.57
N LYS A 367 -15.54 -20.78 26.16
CA LYS A 367 -16.07 -20.53 24.82
C LYS A 367 -16.29 -19.02 24.63
N LEU A 368 -16.10 -18.55 23.41
CA LEU A 368 -16.28 -17.17 22.99
C LEU A 368 -17.41 -17.11 21.97
N ASP A 369 -18.36 -16.19 22.14
CA ASP A 369 -19.35 -15.90 21.11
C ASP A 369 -18.77 -14.83 20.16
N LEU A 370 -18.84 -15.10 18.86
CA LEU A 370 -18.35 -14.25 17.78
C LEU A 370 -19.55 -13.69 17.01
N GLU A 371 -19.60 -12.38 16.85
CA GLU A 371 -20.55 -11.70 15.95
C GLU A 371 -19.77 -10.98 14.85
N ILE A 372 -20.06 -11.31 13.59
CA ILE A 372 -19.32 -10.85 12.41
C ILE A 372 -20.29 -10.14 11.48
N THR A 373 -20.07 -8.85 11.23
CA THR A 373 -20.90 -8.03 10.33
C THR A 373 -20.01 -7.53 9.19
N PRO A 374 -20.27 -7.89 7.91
CA PRO A 374 -19.55 -7.30 6.79
C PRO A 374 -19.82 -5.78 6.71
N PRO A 375 -18.99 -4.98 6.01
CA PRO A 375 -19.32 -3.59 5.73
C PRO A 375 -20.54 -3.49 4.80
N ASP A 376 -21.36 -2.45 5.00
CA ASP A 376 -22.58 -2.24 4.21
C ASP A 376 -22.31 -2.01 2.72
N ASP A 377 -23.22 -2.49 1.89
CA ASP A 377 -23.20 -2.26 0.44
C ASP A 377 -23.72 -0.84 0.10
N GLU A 378 -23.18 -0.24 -0.96
CA GLU A 378 -23.66 1.00 -1.58
C GLU A 378 -25.15 0.89 -1.98
N LEU A 379 -25.66 -0.34 -2.14
CA LEU A 379 -27.06 -0.68 -2.40
C LEU A 379 -27.95 -0.75 -1.13
N SER A 380 -27.45 -0.41 0.05
CA SER A 380 -28.21 -0.30 1.31
C SER A 380 -29.01 -1.55 1.72
N SER A 381 -28.55 -2.74 1.33
CA SER A 381 -29.04 -4.00 1.89
C SER A 381 -28.34 -4.23 3.24
N PRO A 382 -29.08 -4.35 4.36
CA PRO A 382 -28.49 -4.32 5.70
C PRO A 382 -27.57 -5.54 5.92
N SER A 383 -26.33 -5.26 6.32
CA SER A 383 -25.32 -6.28 6.59
C SER A 383 -25.80 -7.29 7.64
N THR A 384 -25.99 -8.53 7.21
CA THR A 384 -26.51 -9.58 8.09
C THR A 384 -25.41 -10.11 8.99
N THR A 385 -25.45 -9.76 10.28
CA THR A 385 -24.53 -10.27 11.30
C THR A 385 -24.58 -11.79 11.39
N PHE A 386 -23.48 -12.43 11.00
CA PHE A 386 -23.25 -13.85 11.24
C PHE A 386 -22.85 -14.07 12.71
N LYS A 387 -23.30 -15.18 13.32
CA LYS A 387 -22.97 -15.52 14.72
C LYS A 387 -22.51 -16.96 14.83
N THR A 388 -21.44 -17.19 15.61
CA THR A 388 -20.90 -18.52 15.91
C THR A 388 -20.22 -18.52 17.28
N THR A 389 -19.87 -19.70 17.80
CA THR A 389 -19.19 -19.86 19.09
C THR A 389 -17.86 -20.60 18.88
N LEU A 390 -16.75 -19.98 19.27
CA LEU A 390 -15.40 -20.54 19.21
C LEU A 390 -15.03 -21.19 20.56
N ASP A 391 -14.45 -22.39 20.51
CA ASP A 391 -13.85 -23.05 21.67
C ASP A 391 -12.33 -23.09 21.54
N LEU A 392 -11.64 -22.24 22.29
CA LEU A 392 -10.18 -22.13 22.25
C LEU A 392 -9.46 -23.38 22.79
N GLN A 393 -10.16 -24.31 23.46
CA GLN A 393 -9.60 -25.58 23.93
C GLN A 393 -9.68 -26.70 22.88
N GLN A 394 -10.38 -26.48 21.76
CA GLN A 394 -10.63 -27.49 20.71
C GLN A 394 -10.03 -27.09 19.35
N MET A 395 -9.00 -26.23 19.37
CA MET A 395 -8.33 -25.74 18.16
C MET A 395 -7.31 -26.74 17.60
N ASP A 396 -7.16 -26.74 16.27
CA ASP A 396 -6.04 -27.38 15.59
C ASP A 396 -4.69 -26.67 15.84
N LYS A 397 -3.60 -27.34 15.50
CA LYS A 397 -2.22 -26.92 15.83
C LYS A 397 -1.77 -25.60 15.20
N ASP A 398 -2.37 -25.22 14.09
CA ASP A 398 -2.16 -23.96 13.36
C ASP A 398 -3.03 -22.81 13.91
N ARG A 399 -3.94 -23.14 14.84
CA ARG A 399 -4.85 -22.23 15.56
C ARG A 399 -5.59 -21.26 14.64
N THR A 400 -6.01 -21.77 13.48
CA THR A 400 -6.74 -21.02 12.46
C THR A 400 -8.21 -21.42 12.43
N VAL A 401 -9.10 -20.42 12.32
CA VAL A 401 -10.55 -20.57 12.33
C VAL A 401 -11.11 -19.90 11.09
N THR A 402 -11.47 -20.70 10.09
CA THR A 402 -12.06 -20.19 8.85
C THR A 402 -13.58 -20.07 8.99
N ILE A 403 -14.14 -18.92 8.63
CA ILE A 403 -15.57 -18.61 8.76
C ILE A 403 -16.06 -18.05 7.42
N THR A 404 -16.81 -18.88 6.70
CA THR A 404 -17.37 -18.55 5.38
C THR A 404 -18.77 -17.95 5.51
N LEU A 405 -19.01 -16.77 4.92
CA LEU A 405 -20.31 -16.10 4.89
C LEU A 405 -20.94 -16.26 3.49
N PRO A 406 -21.83 -17.26 3.26
CA PRO A 406 -22.23 -17.71 1.92
C PRO A 406 -23.16 -16.75 1.14
N HIS A 407 -23.51 -15.61 1.73
CA HIS A 407 -24.40 -14.59 1.14
C HIS A 407 -23.74 -13.19 1.14
N VAL A 408 -22.44 -13.12 1.41
CA VAL A 408 -21.60 -11.94 1.22
C VAL A 408 -20.83 -12.09 -0.09
N VAL A 409 -20.47 -10.97 -0.71
CA VAL A 409 -19.47 -10.89 -1.77
C VAL A 409 -18.44 -9.88 -1.31
N SER A 410 -17.17 -10.28 -1.24
CA SER A 410 -16.11 -9.39 -0.77
C SER A 410 -15.91 -8.21 -1.73
N LYS A 411 -15.54 -7.06 -1.17
CA LYS A 411 -15.22 -5.83 -1.91
C LYS A 411 -13.94 -5.26 -1.33
N ARG A 412 -12.98 -4.90 -2.19
CA ARG A 412 -11.78 -4.16 -1.76
C ARG A 412 -12.18 -2.77 -1.25
N PRO A 413 -11.41 -2.18 -0.31
CA PRO A 413 -11.72 -0.87 0.23
C PRO A 413 -11.66 0.18 -0.88
N LYS A 414 -12.64 1.08 -0.92
CA LYS A 414 -12.65 2.25 -1.82
C LYS A 414 -12.17 3.52 -1.11
N ALA A 415 -11.80 3.42 0.16
CA ALA A 415 -11.30 4.51 0.97
C ALA A 415 -10.01 4.10 1.69
N LEU A 416 -9.09 5.04 1.84
CA LEU A 416 -7.80 4.87 2.46
C LEU A 416 -7.48 6.11 3.31
N ASP A 417 -7.39 5.92 4.61
CA ASP A 417 -6.84 6.92 5.52
C ASP A 417 -5.39 6.58 5.83
N ILE A 418 -4.50 7.56 5.67
CA ILE A 418 -3.09 7.47 6.05
C ILE A 418 -2.79 8.54 7.10
N MET A 419 -2.35 8.14 8.28
CA MET A 419 -1.82 9.03 9.32
C MET A 419 -0.30 8.87 9.38
N PHE A 420 0.44 9.97 9.21
CA PHE A 420 1.88 9.98 9.49
C PHE A 420 2.10 10.48 10.92
N VAL A 421 2.77 9.68 11.75
CA VAL A 421 3.16 10.02 13.12
C VAL A 421 4.67 10.11 13.11
N ILE A 422 5.21 11.33 13.12
CA ILE A 422 6.62 11.60 12.82
C ILE A 422 7.30 12.20 14.04
N ASP A 423 8.41 11.59 14.45
CA ASP A 423 9.35 12.14 15.41
C ASP A 423 10.05 13.38 14.83
N THR A 424 10.07 14.49 15.58
CA THR A 424 10.59 15.80 15.14
C THR A 424 11.58 16.43 16.11
N THR A 425 12.29 15.56 16.83
CA THR A 425 13.36 15.84 17.79
C THR A 425 14.67 16.21 17.08
N GLY A 426 15.76 16.45 17.83
CA GLY A 426 17.05 16.84 17.26
C GLY A 426 17.75 15.75 16.41
N SER A 427 17.62 14.47 16.76
CA SER A 427 18.31 13.36 16.06
C SER A 427 17.77 13.16 14.65
N MET A 428 16.44 13.17 14.49
CA MET A 428 15.68 13.00 13.25
C MET A 428 15.87 14.12 12.20
N SER A 429 16.88 14.98 12.35
CA SER A 429 17.17 16.12 11.47
C SER A 429 17.52 15.75 10.02
N ASP A 430 18.29 14.70 9.81
CA ASP A 430 18.63 14.23 8.46
C ASP A 430 17.42 13.53 7.84
N GLU A 431 16.76 12.66 8.60
CA GLU A 431 15.66 11.81 8.17
C GLU A 431 14.41 12.62 7.82
N LEU A 432 13.99 13.56 8.68
CA LEU A 432 12.84 14.44 8.41
C LEU A 432 12.99 15.17 7.06
N ARG A 433 14.22 15.60 6.72
CA ARG A 433 14.57 16.27 5.46
C ARG A 433 14.39 15.36 4.24
N TYR A 434 14.76 14.07 4.32
CA TYR A 434 14.52 13.10 3.25
C TYR A 434 13.06 12.63 3.20
N ILE A 435 12.46 12.25 4.34
CA ILE A 435 11.06 11.81 4.48
C ILE A 435 10.10 12.84 3.89
N THR A 436 10.29 14.12 4.22
CA THR A 436 9.47 15.22 3.68
C THR A 436 9.51 15.30 2.15
N THR A 437 10.61 14.86 1.52
CA THR A 437 10.76 14.83 0.06
C THR A 437 10.18 13.55 -0.55
N GLU A 438 10.46 12.38 0.06
CA GLU A 438 10.01 11.08 -0.41
C GLU A 438 8.49 10.88 -0.31
N LEU A 439 7.85 11.30 0.80
CA LEU A 439 6.42 11.05 1.06
C LEU A 439 5.50 11.65 -0.02
N ARG A 440 5.87 12.80 -0.59
CA ARG A 440 5.09 13.44 -1.66
C ARG A 440 4.95 12.53 -2.88
N ASP A 441 6.07 12.00 -3.36
CA ASP A 441 6.14 11.25 -4.60
C ASP A 441 5.59 9.82 -4.40
N ILE A 442 5.79 9.24 -3.21
CA ILE A 442 5.14 7.99 -2.77
C ILE A 442 3.62 8.09 -2.88
N ILE A 443 3.03 9.10 -2.24
CA ILE A 443 1.57 9.22 -2.17
C ILE A 443 1.00 9.61 -3.54
N SER A 444 1.71 10.47 -4.29
CA SER A 444 1.32 10.80 -5.67
C SER A 444 1.28 9.56 -6.56
N ALA A 445 2.30 8.69 -6.49
CA ALA A 445 2.33 7.44 -7.24
C ALA A 445 1.21 6.48 -6.80
N VAL A 446 0.93 6.37 -5.50
CA VAL A 446 -0.18 5.56 -4.97
C VAL A 446 -1.53 6.07 -5.46
N GLN A 447 -1.74 7.39 -5.52
CA GLN A 447 -2.95 8.01 -6.10
C GLN A 447 -3.07 7.72 -7.62
N ASP A 448 -1.97 7.81 -8.37
CA ASP A 448 -1.94 7.50 -9.81
C ASP A 448 -2.19 6.01 -10.11
N TYR A 449 -1.77 5.09 -9.23
CA TYR A 449 -2.05 3.65 -9.36
C TYR A 449 -3.46 3.25 -8.92
N HIS A 450 -4.07 3.99 -7.99
CA HIS A 450 -5.39 3.70 -7.41
C HIS A 450 -6.37 4.89 -7.51
N PRO A 451 -6.67 5.41 -8.73
CA PRO A 451 -7.54 6.56 -8.93
C PRO A 451 -9.01 6.31 -8.55
N GLU A 452 -9.40 5.05 -8.31
CA GLU A 452 -10.71 4.65 -7.76
C GLU A 452 -10.81 4.73 -6.22
N VAL A 453 -9.70 4.94 -5.52
CA VAL A 453 -9.63 4.98 -4.05
C VAL A 453 -9.65 6.42 -3.56
N PHE A 454 -10.63 6.75 -2.73
CA PHE A 454 -10.70 8.01 -1.99
C PHE A 454 -9.62 8.02 -0.89
N MET A 455 -8.72 9.00 -0.89
CA MET A 455 -7.59 9.04 0.05
C MET A 455 -7.65 10.29 0.93
N ARG A 456 -7.40 10.11 2.23
CA ARG A 456 -7.20 11.22 3.17
C ARG A 456 -5.88 11.04 3.93
N PHE A 457 -5.28 12.18 4.26
CA PHE A 457 -3.96 12.26 4.88
C PHE A 457 -4.05 13.06 6.18
N GLY A 458 -3.63 12.45 7.28
CA GLY A 458 -3.44 13.11 8.57
C GLY A 458 -1.96 13.18 8.93
N LEU A 459 -1.59 14.17 9.74
CA LEU A 459 -0.23 14.37 10.20
C LEU A 459 -0.21 14.62 11.71
N ILE A 460 0.63 13.88 12.41
CA ILE A 460 0.96 14.07 13.82
C ILE A 460 2.48 14.17 13.92
N LEU A 461 2.94 15.12 14.73
CA LEU A 461 4.34 15.38 14.99
C LEU A 461 4.55 15.36 16.50
N TYR A 462 5.67 14.79 16.95
CA TYR A 462 5.99 14.80 18.37
C TYR A 462 7.47 15.08 18.67
N ARG A 463 7.72 15.40 19.94
CA ARG A 463 9.01 15.58 20.64
C ARG A 463 8.78 15.30 22.12
N ASP A 464 9.76 15.58 22.97
CA ASP A 464 9.67 15.28 24.40
C ASP A 464 8.88 16.29 25.26
N GLU A 465 8.71 15.95 26.54
CA GLU A 465 8.24 16.86 27.57
C GLU A 465 9.19 18.05 27.78
N GLY A 466 8.62 19.23 28.04
CA GLY A 466 9.38 20.48 28.21
C GLY A 466 9.87 21.13 26.90
N ASP A 467 9.75 20.44 25.76
CA ASP A 467 10.06 20.94 24.43
C ASP A 467 9.04 22.01 23.94
N ALA A 468 9.28 22.59 22.76
CA ALA A 468 8.40 23.59 22.15
C ALA A 468 6.98 23.09 21.85
N TYR A 469 6.79 21.77 21.79
CA TYR A 469 5.53 21.03 21.80
C TYR A 469 5.81 19.55 22.06
N VAL A 470 5.00 18.89 22.87
CA VAL A 470 5.05 17.42 23.01
C VAL A 470 4.38 16.77 21.78
N VAL A 471 3.17 17.20 21.43
CA VAL A 471 2.42 16.72 20.25
C VAL A 471 1.79 17.89 19.49
N LYS A 472 1.84 17.83 18.15
CA LYS A 472 1.01 18.62 17.23
C LYS A 472 0.21 17.67 16.35
N SER A 473 -1.10 17.86 16.29
CA SER A 473 -2.01 17.10 15.43
C SER A 473 -2.60 17.98 14.34
N PHE A 474 -2.69 17.45 13.12
CA PHE A 474 -3.39 18.04 11.98
C PHE A 474 -4.49 17.08 11.52
N ASP A 475 -5.70 17.60 11.33
CA ASP A 475 -6.86 16.82 10.89
C ASP A 475 -6.68 16.21 9.49
N PHE A 476 -7.41 15.12 9.22
CA PHE A 476 -7.44 14.46 7.92
C PHE A 476 -7.88 15.41 6.79
N THR A 477 -7.01 15.62 5.79
CA THR A 477 -7.30 16.36 4.56
C THR A 477 -7.23 15.47 3.32
N GLU A 478 -8.05 15.75 2.32
CA GLU A 478 -7.96 15.14 0.97
C GLU A 478 -6.79 15.73 0.17
N SER A 479 -6.20 16.84 0.64
CA SER A 479 -5.14 17.57 -0.03
C SER A 479 -3.75 17.14 0.43
N LEU A 480 -3.11 16.24 -0.33
CA LEU A 480 -1.68 15.91 -0.17
C LEU A 480 -0.81 17.18 -0.12
N ASN A 481 -1.17 18.22 -0.89
CA ASN A 481 -0.41 19.47 -0.92
C ASN A 481 -0.59 20.32 0.35
N GLU A 482 -1.69 20.17 1.09
CA GLU A 482 -1.90 20.83 2.39
C GLU A 482 -1.07 20.15 3.48
N MET A 483 -1.11 18.82 3.57
CA MET A 483 -0.21 18.05 4.45
C MET A 483 1.26 18.36 4.13
N GLN A 484 1.64 18.45 2.85
CA GLN A 484 3.00 18.83 2.47
C GLN A 484 3.37 20.24 2.96
N ILE A 485 2.44 21.20 2.91
CA ILE A 485 2.68 22.55 3.44
C ILE A 485 2.83 22.53 4.97
N GLN A 486 2.08 21.70 5.68
CA GLN A 486 2.23 21.49 7.13
C GLN A 486 3.59 20.87 7.46
N LEU A 487 3.99 19.81 6.75
CA LEU A 487 5.26 19.11 6.97
C LEU A 487 6.48 19.97 6.61
N ASN A 488 6.44 20.71 5.50
CA ASN A 488 7.50 21.64 5.07
C ASN A 488 7.76 22.81 6.06
N GLN A 489 6.88 23.07 7.02
CA GLN A 489 7.10 24.07 8.07
C GLN A 489 7.86 23.52 9.27
N GLN A 490 7.99 22.21 9.40
CA GLN A 490 8.56 21.57 10.57
C GLN A 490 10.07 21.51 10.48
N HIS A 491 10.71 21.68 11.63
CA HIS A 491 12.14 21.65 11.79
C HIS A 491 12.43 20.73 12.97
N ALA A 492 13.30 19.75 12.76
CA ALA A 492 13.84 18.90 13.80
C ALA A 492 14.59 19.76 14.83
N SER A 493 14.19 19.70 16.10
CA SER A 493 14.90 20.37 17.20
C SER A 493 14.41 19.85 18.55
N GLY A 494 15.16 20.14 19.61
CA GLY A 494 14.78 19.68 20.94
C GLY A 494 15.11 18.21 21.16
N GLY A 495 14.46 17.58 22.13
CA GLY A 495 15.04 16.44 22.87
C GLY A 495 16.32 16.83 23.62
N GLY A 496 16.96 15.86 24.29
CA GLY A 496 18.22 16.07 25.03
C GLY A 496 18.46 14.95 26.06
N ASP A 497 17.38 14.54 26.70
CA ASP A 497 17.13 13.18 27.19
C ASP A 497 17.01 12.19 26.01
N TYR A 498 16.84 10.91 26.35
CA TYR A 498 16.53 9.81 25.44
C TYR A 498 15.93 8.69 26.30
N PRO A 499 14.62 8.77 26.63
CA PRO A 499 13.54 8.54 25.66
C PRO A 499 12.76 9.78 25.16
N GLU A 500 11.63 9.56 24.48
CA GLU A 500 10.77 10.58 23.82
C GLU A 500 9.25 10.26 23.97
N ALA A 501 8.35 11.22 23.72
CA ALA A 501 6.89 11.10 23.97
C ALA A 501 6.06 10.32 22.91
N MET A 502 6.57 9.17 22.45
CA MET A 502 5.95 8.34 21.41
C MET A 502 4.53 7.85 21.75
N GLU A 503 4.22 7.60 23.02
CA GLU A 503 2.89 7.12 23.45
C GLU A 503 1.79 8.18 23.29
N GLN A 504 2.11 9.46 23.54
CA GLN A 504 1.17 10.58 23.36
C GLN A 504 0.90 10.83 21.87
N ALA A 505 1.92 10.68 21.03
CA ALA A 505 1.77 10.75 19.57
C ALA A 505 0.84 9.62 19.05
N LEU A 506 1.01 8.40 19.55
CA LEU A 506 0.14 7.27 19.20
C LEU A 506 -1.28 7.42 19.76
N ALA A 507 -1.43 7.99 20.96
CA ALA A 507 -2.74 8.31 21.53
C ALA A 507 -3.51 9.32 20.66
N ALA A 508 -2.85 10.40 20.21
CA ALA A 508 -3.43 11.35 19.27
C ALA A 508 -3.82 10.69 17.93
N ALA A 509 -3.02 9.74 17.43
CA ALA A 509 -3.33 8.99 16.22
C ALA A 509 -4.55 8.07 16.41
N VAL A 510 -4.72 7.49 17.59
CA VAL A 510 -5.92 6.74 17.98
C VAL A 510 -7.14 7.65 18.07
N GLU A 511 -7.03 8.87 18.63
CA GLU A 511 -8.16 9.79 18.80
C GLU A 511 -8.66 10.47 17.51
N ALA A 512 -7.83 10.49 16.45
CA ALA A 512 -8.15 11.12 15.17
C ALA A 512 -9.46 10.62 14.50
N GLN A 513 -10.00 11.45 13.60
CA GLN A 513 -11.29 11.23 12.93
C GLN A 513 -11.16 10.34 11.68
N TRP A 514 -10.81 9.07 11.91
CA TRP A 514 -10.78 7.99 10.92
C TRP A 514 -12.15 7.77 10.26
N HIS A 515 -12.15 7.35 8.99
CA HIS A 515 -13.35 7.14 8.20
C HIS A 515 -13.98 5.77 8.50
N ASP A 516 -15.31 5.77 8.60
CA ASP A 516 -16.15 4.58 8.71
C ASP A 516 -16.17 3.78 7.38
N ASN A 517 -17.13 2.88 7.22
CA ASN A 517 -17.32 2.05 6.01
C ASN A 517 -16.14 1.12 5.70
N ASN A 518 -16.03 0.62 4.46
CA ASN A 518 -14.94 -0.25 4.02
C ASN A 518 -13.68 0.55 3.68
N THR A 519 -12.92 0.91 4.72
CA THR A 519 -11.75 1.81 4.66
C THR A 519 -10.50 1.09 5.17
N ALA A 520 -9.40 1.18 4.42
CA ALA A 520 -8.07 0.82 4.93
C ALA A 520 -7.53 1.95 5.81
N ARG A 521 -7.07 1.65 7.02
CA ARG A 521 -6.64 2.65 8.03
C ARG A 521 -5.19 2.41 8.44
N LEU A 522 -4.27 3.21 7.90
CA LEU A 522 -2.83 3.00 8.04
C LEU A 522 -2.21 4.13 8.88
N VAL A 523 -1.41 3.77 9.88
CA VAL A 523 -0.55 4.67 10.64
C VAL A 523 0.89 4.37 10.25
N PHE A 524 1.65 5.35 9.76
CA PHE A 524 3.10 5.25 9.61
C PHE A 524 3.77 5.97 10.78
N LEU A 525 4.33 5.20 11.72
CA LEU A 525 5.05 5.71 12.89
C LEU A 525 6.55 5.75 12.56
N ILE A 526 7.14 6.94 12.47
CA ILE A 526 8.51 7.13 12.00
C ILE A 526 9.37 7.75 13.11
N ALA A 527 10.36 6.99 13.61
CA ALA A 527 11.12 7.31 14.83
C ALA A 527 12.46 6.56 14.93
N ASP A 528 13.35 7.03 15.81
CA ASP A 528 14.58 6.38 16.29
C ASP A 528 14.54 6.11 17.81
N ALA A 529 14.00 7.04 18.60
CA ALA A 529 13.90 6.96 20.05
C ALA A 529 12.74 6.05 20.55
N PRO A 530 12.80 5.51 21.79
CA PRO A 530 11.70 4.78 22.41
C PRO A 530 10.74 5.70 23.20
N PRO A 531 9.57 5.21 23.63
CA PRO A 531 8.78 5.87 24.69
C PRO A 531 9.55 5.92 26.02
N HIS A 532 9.19 6.85 26.90
CA HIS A 532 9.65 6.85 28.30
C HIS A 532 9.39 5.51 29.00
N ASN A 533 10.19 5.16 30.01
CA ASN A 533 10.19 3.82 30.61
C ASN A 533 8.85 3.49 31.29
N GLU A 534 8.29 4.48 32.00
CA GLU A 534 6.94 4.52 32.55
C GLU A 534 5.83 4.54 31.48
N HIS A 535 6.17 4.73 30.21
CA HIS A 535 5.26 4.90 29.08
C HIS A 535 5.28 3.72 28.09
N LEU A 536 6.18 2.75 28.26
CA LEU A 536 6.19 1.49 27.49
C LEU A 536 4.87 0.72 27.63
N VAL A 537 4.32 0.59 28.85
CA VAL A 537 3.02 -0.08 29.08
C VAL A 537 1.83 0.77 28.58
N PRO A 538 1.75 2.09 28.87
CA PRO A 538 0.79 2.99 28.23
C PRO A 538 0.78 2.92 26.70
N MET A 539 1.94 2.83 26.04
CA MET A 539 2.02 2.66 24.58
C MET A 539 1.34 1.35 24.14
N LEU A 540 1.55 0.23 24.85
CA LEU A 540 0.85 -1.03 24.56
C LEU A 540 -0.67 -0.94 24.75
N ASP A 541 -1.16 -0.12 25.69
CA ASP A 541 -2.59 0.14 25.81
C ASP A 541 -3.11 0.99 24.63
N GLN A 542 -2.34 1.95 24.11
CA GLN A 542 -2.66 2.66 22.85
C GLN A 542 -2.64 1.73 21.63
N VAL A 543 -1.68 0.79 21.55
CA VAL A 543 -1.63 -0.26 20.51
C VAL A 543 -2.90 -1.13 20.53
N ARG A 544 -3.48 -1.39 21.70
CA ARG A 544 -4.78 -2.09 21.78
C ARG A 544 -5.94 -1.24 21.29
N LEU A 545 -6.00 0.05 21.66
CA LEU A 545 -7.02 0.96 21.15
C LEU A 545 -6.91 1.18 19.62
N ALA A 546 -5.70 1.14 19.07
CA ALA A 546 -5.45 1.11 17.64
C ALA A 546 -6.02 -0.16 16.98
N ARG A 547 -5.79 -1.35 17.56
CA ARG A 547 -6.43 -2.61 17.13
C ARG A 547 -7.95 -2.54 17.19
N GLU A 548 -8.54 -1.99 18.25
CA GLU A 548 -10.00 -1.83 18.39
C GLU A 548 -10.58 -0.92 17.30
N LYS A 549 -9.86 0.11 16.86
CA LYS A 549 -10.25 0.95 15.70
C LYS A 549 -9.91 0.35 14.32
N GLY A 550 -9.27 -0.83 14.28
CA GLY A 550 -8.82 -1.47 13.03
C GLY A 550 -7.65 -0.75 12.34
N LEU A 551 -6.85 0.02 13.10
CA LEU A 551 -5.68 0.71 12.58
C LEU A 551 -4.51 -0.26 12.46
N ARG A 552 -3.73 -0.12 11.38
CA ARG A 552 -2.47 -0.86 11.17
C ARG A 552 -1.27 0.07 11.33
N VAL A 553 -0.40 -0.19 12.31
CA VAL A 553 0.76 0.66 12.65
C VAL A 553 2.03 0.13 11.99
N TYR A 554 2.36 0.71 10.83
CA TYR A 554 3.59 0.49 10.09
C TYR A 554 4.71 1.34 10.68
N SER A 555 5.37 0.79 11.69
CA SER A 555 6.52 1.44 12.31
C SER A 555 7.72 1.40 11.37
N LEU A 556 8.27 2.56 11.00
CA LEU A 556 9.47 2.75 10.19
C LEU A 556 10.60 3.29 11.08
N ALA A 557 11.59 2.46 11.34
CA ALA A 557 12.79 2.86 12.08
C ALA A 557 13.74 3.70 11.23
N ALA A 558 14.18 4.81 11.81
CA ALA A 558 15.20 5.72 11.31
C ALA A 558 16.63 5.22 11.60
N SER A 559 17.65 6.04 11.31
CA SER A 559 19.02 5.78 11.75
C SER A 559 19.12 5.80 13.29
N GLY A 560 20.15 5.20 13.87
CA GLY A 560 20.37 5.22 15.33
C GLY A 560 19.34 4.49 16.21
N VAL A 561 18.30 3.86 15.66
CA VAL A 561 17.15 3.31 16.40
C VAL A 561 17.54 2.47 17.64
N ALA A 562 16.89 2.76 18.78
CA ALA A 562 17.12 2.07 20.05
C ALA A 562 16.68 0.59 20.03
N ASP A 563 17.34 -0.26 20.83
CA ASP A 563 16.88 -1.63 21.11
C ASP A 563 15.44 -1.66 21.67
N THR A 564 15.14 -0.74 22.60
CA THR A 564 13.78 -0.55 23.15
C THR A 564 12.81 -0.02 22.08
N ALA A 565 13.28 0.83 21.15
CA ALA A 565 12.45 1.34 20.07
C ALA A 565 12.12 0.23 19.07
N GLU A 566 13.11 -0.56 18.60
CA GLU A 566 12.88 -1.77 17.79
C GLU A 566 11.87 -2.70 18.48
N TYR A 567 12.04 -2.98 19.77
CA TYR A 567 11.13 -3.82 20.55
C TYR A 567 9.69 -3.31 20.53
N MET A 568 9.47 -2.03 20.85
CA MET A 568 8.14 -1.43 20.91
C MET A 568 7.51 -1.25 19.52
N MET A 569 8.30 -0.80 18.53
CA MET A 569 7.87 -0.57 17.15
C MET A 569 7.50 -1.87 16.41
N ARG A 570 8.27 -2.95 16.59
CA ARG A 570 7.93 -4.28 16.05
C ARG A 570 6.71 -4.86 16.76
N SER A 571 6.62 -4.70 18.07
CA SER A 571 5.44 -5.15 18.85
C SER A 571 4.16 -4.44 18.40
N ALA A 572 4.19 -3.11 18.24
CA ALA A 572 3.09 -2.33 17.70
C ALA A 572 2.66 -2.84 16.30
N ALA A 573 3.62 -3.09 15.41
CA ALA A 573 3.34 -3.59 14.08
C ALA A 573 2.71 -5.00 14.09
N VAL A 574 3.28 -5.95 14.84
CA VAL A 574 2.74 -7.32 14.94
C VAL A 574 1.34 -7.33 15.52
N LEU A 575 1.14 -6.63 16.63
CA LEU A 575 -0.15 -6.56 17.31
C LEU A 575 -1.20 -5.89 16.41
N THR A 576 -0.84 -4.90 15.60
CA THR A 576 -1.78 -4.21 14.67
C THR A 576 -1.91 -4.84 13.28
N GLN A 577 -1.40 -6.08 13.08
CA GLN A 577 -1.43 -6.78 11.78
C GLN A 577 -0.70 -6.04 10.64
N ALA A 578 0.26 -5.19 11.01
CA ALA A 578 1.11 -4.43 10.12
C ALA A 578 2.48 -5.10 9.95
N ARG A 579 3.43 -4.37 9.37
CA ARG A 579 4.82 -4.79 9.18
C ARG A 579 5.75 -3.77 9.82
N TYR A 580 6.92 -4.22 10.26
CA TYR A 580 8.00 -3.34 10.67
C TYR A 580 8.87 -3.00 9.45
N LEU A 581 9.19 -1.72 9.30
CA LEU A 581 10.08 -1.20 8.25
C LEU A 581 11.30 -0.57 8.92
N PHE A 582 12.41 -0.50 8.19
CA PHE A 582 13.64 0.13 8.65
C PHE A 582 14.42 0.71 7.47
N LEU A 583 15.02 1.88 7.66
CA LEU A 583 15.97 2.45 6.72
C LEU A 583 17.31 1.69 6.72
N THR A 584 18.11 1.85 5.66
CA THR A 584 19.34 1.05 5.42
C THR A 584 20.42 1.86 4.70
N ASP A 585 21.68 1.58 5.02
CA ASP A 585 22.87 2.27 4.46
C ASP A 585 23.15 1.94 2.98
N ASP A 586 22.42 1.02 2.33
CA ASP A 586 22.61 0.61 0.93
C ASP A 586 22.57 1.78 -0.09
N SER A 587 21.92 2.90 0.26
CA SER A 587 21.88 4.14 -0.50
C SER A 587 23.12 5.03 -0.36
N GLY A 588 23.85 4.91 0.76
CA GLY A 588 24.88 5.87 1.18
C GLY A 588 24.32 7.25 1.60
N VAL A 589 23.05 7.32 2.01
CA VAL A 589 22.33 8.56 2.38
C VAL A 589 21.82 8.48 3.83
N GLY A 590 22.03 9.55 4.61
CA GLY A 590 21.61 9.66 6.02
C GLY A 590 22.78 9.58 7.01
N ALA A 591 22.47 9.33 8.29
CA ALA A 591 23.44 8.75 9.22
C ALA A 591 23.46 7.21 9.10
N SER A 592 24.38 6.53 9.77
CA SER A 592 24.49 5.07 9.64
C SER A 592 23.36 4.35 10.38
N HIS A 593 22.76 3.37 9.71
CA HIS A 593 21.63 2.60 10.21
C HIS A 593 22.11 1.27 10.82
N SER A 594 21.73 1.02 12.08
CA SER A 594 21.91 -0.29 12.72
C SER A 594 21.21 -1.38 11.91
N GLU A 595 21.92 -2.45 11.49
CA GLU A 595 21.25 -3.61 10.89
C GLU A 595 20.32 -4.25 11.93
N PRO A 596 19.01 -4.40 11.64
CA PRO A 596 18.03 -4.87 12.61
C PRO A 596 18.20 -6.36 12.91
N LYS A 597 17.67 -6.81 14.05
CA LYS A 597 17.83 -8.19 14.55
C LYS A 597 16.85 -9.14 13.87
N ILE A 598 17.04 -9.31 12.56
CA ILE A 598 16.14 -9.97 11.61
C ILE A 598 16.90 -11.04 10.80
N ALA A 599 16.31 -12.22 10.65
CA ALA A 599 16.98 -13.37 10.01
C ALA A 599 16.99 -13.34 8.47
N CYS A 600 16.06 -12.60 7.84
CA CYS A 600 16.03 -12.37 6.41
C CYS A 600 15.20 -11.11 6.06
N TYR A 601 15.54 -10.44 4.97
CA TYR A 601 14.76 -9.34 4.39
C TYR A 601 15.21 -9.03 2.96
N LEU A 602 14.44 -8.21 2.26
CA LEU A 602 14.82 -7.61 0.99
C LEU A 602 14.99 -6.10 1.18
N VAL A 603 16.08 -5.54 0.68
CA VAL A 603 16.27 -4.09 0.59
C VAL A 603 15.78 -3.64 -0.77
N THR A 604 14.91 -2.64 -0.80
CA THR A 604 14.55 -1.88 -2.00
C THR A 604 14.71 -0.39 -1.73
N ARG A 605 14.33 0.48 -2.67
CA ARG A 605 14.06 1.88 -2.31
C ARG A 605 12.88 1.96 -1.31
N LEU A 606 12.91 2.96 -0.44
CA LEU A 606 11.85 3.27 0.54
C LEU A 606 10.52 3.57 -0.15
N ASP A 607 10.54 4.34 -1.24
CA ASP A 607 9.32 4.77 -1.94
C ASP A 607 8.54 3.57 -2.51
N GLN A 608 9.28 2.65 -3.13
CA GLN A 608 8.75 1.40 -3.65
C GLN A 608 8.25 0.50 -2.51
N LEU A 609 8.91 0.50 -1.35
CA LEU A 609 8.49 -0.28 -0.20
C LEU A 609 7.16 0.22 0.39
N ILE A 610 7.04 1.51 0.68
CA ILE A 610 5.79 2.09 1.21
C ILE A 610 4.66 1.96 0.17
N SER A 611 4.94 2.18 -1.11
CA SER A 611 3.96 1.97 -2.19
C SER A 611 3.48 0.52 -2.25
N ARG A 612 4.36 -0.49 -2.11
CA ARG A 612 3.97 -1.91 -2.07
C ARG A 612 3.25 -2.30 -0.78
N VAL A 613 3.54 -1.65 0.36
CA VAL A 613 2.78 -1.82 1.60
C VAL A 613 1.34 -1.33 1.40
N ILE A 614 1.15 -0.11 0.91
CA ILE A 614 -0.19 0.45 0.67
C ILE A 614 -0.95 -0.36 -0.40
N ALA A 615 -0.27 -0.75 -1.49
CA ALA A 615 -0.86 -1.63 -2.50
C ALA A 615 -1.25 -3.01 -1.94
N SER A 616 -0.48 -3.58 -1.00
CA SER A 616 -0.85 -4.82 -0.31
C SER A 616 -2.13 -4.67 0.49
N GLU A 617 -2.31 -3.51 1.13
CA GLU A 617 -3.48 -3.20 1.95
C GLU A 617 -4.73 -2.98 1.10
N LEU A 618 -4.63 -2.26 -0.01
CA LEU A 618 -5.75 -2.10 -0.95
C LEU A 618 -6.09 -3.41 -1.67
N ALA A 619 -5.09 -4.21 -2.03
CA ALA A 619 -5.26 -5.49 -2.71
C ALA A 619 -5.69 -6.64 -1.78
N GLY A 620 -5.54 -6.50 -0.46
CA GLY A 620 -5.84 -7.56 0.51
C GLY A 620 -4.97 -8.82 0.32
N GLU A 621 -3.72 -8.65 -0.11
CA GLU A 621 -2.72 -9.70 -0.34
C GLU A 621 -1.30 -9.12 -0.29
N ARG A 622 -0.25 -9.92 -0.03
CA ARG A 622 1.12 -9.41 0.09
C ARG A 622 1.74 -9.16 -1.30
N VAL A 623 1.99 -7.89 -1.63
CA VAL A 623 2.69 -7.48 -2.85
C VAL A 623 4.21 -7.53 -2.64
N GLU A 624 4.86 -8.44 -3.35
CA GLU A 624 6.32 -8.65 -3.35
C GLU A 624 7.05 -7.68 -4.31
N PRO A 625 8.33 -7.32 -4.04
CA PRO A 625 9.16 -6.58 -4.98
C PRO A 625 9.46 -7.38 -6.25
N LYS A 626 9.55 -6.68 -7.37
CA LYS A 626 10.09 -7.29 -8.61
C LYS A 626 11.59 -7.50 -8.46
N SER A 627 12.17 -8.49 -9.15
CA SER A 627 13.62 -8.78 -9.06
C SER A 627 14.55 -7.63 -9.49
N ALA A 628 14.04 -6.61 -10.18
CA ALA A 628 14.77 -5.39 -10.54
C ALA A 628 14.60 -4.22 -9.54
N GLU A 629 13.77 -4.39 -8.51
CA GLU A 629 13.56 -3.44 -7.39
C GLU A 629 14.42 -3.81 -6.17
N ILE A 630 14.95 -5.05 -6.14
CA ILE A 630 15.77 -5.59 -5.05
C ILE A 630 17.22 -5.09 -5.19
N VAL A 631 17.66 -4.30 -4.21
CA VAL A 631 19.04 -3.80 -4.09
C VAL A 631 19.92 -4.85 -3.41
N ARG A 632 19.43 -5.44 -2.31
CA ARG A 632 20.12 -6.46 -1.51
C ARG A 632 19.13 -7.50 -0.98
N THR A 633 19.58 -8.74 -0.82
CA THR A 633 18.84 -9.82 -0.16
C THR A 633 19.66 -10.29 1.05
N VAL A 634 19.01 -10.36 2.20
CA VAL A 634 19.58 -10.88 3.45
C VAL A 634 18.86 -12.18 3.82
N GLY A 635 19.63 -13.20 4.24
CA GLY A 635 19.10 -14.49 4.64
C GLY A 635 18.40 -15.28 3.53
N ARG A 636 17.46 -16.15 3.90
CA ARG A 636 16.64 -16.95 2.99
C ARG A 636 15.19 -16.46 2.98
N TYR A 637 14.96 -15.38 2.27
CA TYR A 637 13.64 -14.77 2.10
C TYR A 637 12.78 -15.51 1.05
N GLN A 638 11.51 -15.78 1.37
CA GLN A 638 10.49 -16.16 0.40
C GLN A 638 9.11 -15.62 0.82
N ASN A 639 8.54 -14.72 0.03
CA ASN A 639 7.17 -14.21 0.20
C ASN A 639 6.87 -13.70 1.64
N GLY A 640 7.78 -12.90 2.20
CA GLY A 640 7.72 -12.41 3.58
C GLY A 640 8.18 -13.41 4.67
N VAL A 641 8.39 -14.69 4.34
CA VAL A 641 8.82 -15.74 5.30
C VAL A 641 10.34 -15.95 5.24
N CYS A 642 10.97 -16.05 6.41
CA CYS A 642 12.37 -16.46 6.55
C CYS A 642 12.49 -17.98 6.69
N GLN A 643 13.01 -18.64 5.65
CA GLN A 643 13.31 -20.06 5.72
C GLN A 643 14.51 -20.34 6.63
N ALA A 644 14.45 -21.43 7.38
CA ALA A 644 15.59 -21.91 8.15
C ALA A 644 16.81 -22.22 7.24
N ASN A 645 18.00 -21.84 7.70
CA ASN A 645 19.25 -22.27 7.09
C ASN A 645 19.44 -23.77 7.35
N VAL A 646 19.27 -24.59 6.31
CA VAL A 646 19.34 -26.07 6.40
C VAL A 646 20.70 -26.56 6.92
N ASN A 647 21.77 -25.78 6.76
CA ASN A 647 23.11 -26.10 7.23
C ASN A 647 23.68 -24.99 8.15
N GLN A 648 23.56 -25.17 9.47
CA GLN A 648 24.45 -24.55 10.49
C GLN A 648 24.88 -25.56 11.58
N ASN A 649 24.91 -26.85 11.22
CA ASN A 649 25.44 -27.96 12.04
C ASN A 649 26.44 -28.80 11.22
N GLN A 650 27.41 -28.12 10.60
CA GLN A 650 28.64 -28.69 10.02
C GLN A 650 29.80 -27.73 10.25
#